data_AF-A0A2U8QU12-F1
#
_entry.id   AF-A0A2U8QU12-F1
#
_cell.length_a   1.000
_cell.length_b   1.000
_cell.length_c   1.000
_cell.angle_alpha   90.00
_cell.angle_beta   90.00
_cell.angle_gamma   90.00
#
_symmetry.space_group_name_H-M   'P 1'
#
loop_
_entity.id
_entity.type
_entity.pdbx_description
1 polymer ?
#
loop_
_entity_poly.entity_id
_entity_poly.type
_entity_poly.pdbx_seq_one_letter_code
_entity_poly.pdbx_strand_id
1 'polypeptide(L)'
;MKRLFLKIVLLVNVVSFSQVVTIDDSSYTADDLVSLLLNTSCVEFANATFSSNQSVAYFTNNGSAFPIQEGIVIRSGNVSDTQGNYTGANLGSTTLNGGSDAFLQGLSDLSSGTTESITDLAYLQFDFVSVANSFNFNFLFASNEYGDYQCLSNDIFAFELIDLVTNSITNLAVVPNTTTPVSVKTIKNSIYNTTCSSTNPGLFAVYNVDDPGASTINMRGYTVVLSASSAIIPNHPYRLKMVVADYLSSNYDSAVFIGAGSFTTDFDLGPDQIICSGDQFLLDTGLDSTYTFQWLQDGGVIPDETGSAYTVTEPGIYELIIDKGGCHIEESITFHPLSVTVPQNLFTCDSGATTYSFDLTLNDENYLGIDNIKYDLFYYASMADVTADNPIPQSELTAFQSSGQTIYVRIFNIQTGNFCDALYSFDLVIDPPVVAGTEIVGYICDEPGTSISYDLSLHDPDVVNGQTGNFVITYYNSESDAFNGENSINNVVAIPAGTSTIVYWIRIAYANNSSCFDITNVEIMIHPLPLVDSISDIVECSNTILPVITNGTYFSLPNGSGLNLGQGGPGSYIEDSGTYYIFAGPDANGCTNQTSFQVTFIDEYGPRINNCGRFVVPVPLQGIGGFYTDFGGPNGTGTLIPSGTVYSNSSSSTIVQSIYYYAEVNGVLCRDDQFDIYIHPMPLVDEPDDVTYCDSYVLPSLSNGNYFTQSGGNGTALFAGDVITASQAIYVYNQLNHINSDGSQGFCSLENMFQVNIVDTSQFTDIHTCGSFMLPDIDFGGYFNQPGGQGSSIDPNVPLTSSQVVYYYAETTLSPNCTENLNYNITIYDAPAVDQVPNGNYCGEYIFPSLTNGTYYRLSGGPTVAGQQEVVLPAKIEIGGTYPPGTYYVYNEASYILPDGSLITCTNEHAFTIVVRPFPGLDQAINRNECMPYSLSQPQLGTYYTEQGGPNGSGQIVDPNTIFTSTETFYLYYEDPVTGCTIDKEFQILFKGLNLPDYPDVARCDSYMLPL
;
A
#
# COMPACT_ATOMS: atom_id res chain seq x y z
N MET A 1 30.81 -0.28 -72.29
CA MET A 1 30.45 -1.54 -71.57
C MET A 1 30.38 -1.38 -70.04
N LYS A 2 30.00 -0.21 -69.49
CA LYS A 2 29.83 -0.03 -68.02
C LYS A 2 28.42 0.43 -67.60
N ARG A 3 27.52 0.70 -68.55
CA ARG A 3 26.13 1.13 -68.27
C ARG A 3 25.07 0.02 -68.45
N LEU A 4 25.48 -1.17 -68.92
CA LEU A 4 24.58 -2.33 -69.05
C LEU A 4 24.66 -3.28 -67.84
N PHE A 5 25.73 -3.20 -67.04
CA PHE A 5 25.91 -4.05 -65.85
C PHE A 5 25.13 -3.53 -64.63
N LEU A 6 24.82 -2.23 -64.57
CA LEU A 6 24.10 -1.61 -63.45
C LEU A 6 22.57 -1.78 -63.53
N LYS A 7 22.03 -2.23 -64.67
CA LYS A 7 20.59 -2.48 -64.83
C LYS A 7 20.19 -3.95 -64.66
N ILE A 8 21.17 -4.87 -64.55
CA ILE A 8 20.92 -6.30 -64.31
C ILE A 8 21.01 -6.64 -62.82
N VAL A 9 21.64 -5.81 -61.99
CA VAL A 9 21.73 -6.02 -60.52
C VAL A 9 20.50 -5.49 -59.77
N LEU A 10 19.61 -4.72 -60.41
CA LEU A 10 18.41 -4.14 -59.76
C LEU A 10 17.12 -4.97 -59.92
N LEU A 11 17.23 -6.24 -60.32
CA LEU A 11 16.08 -7.13 -60.58
C LEU A 11 16.19 -8.49 -59.87
N VAL A 12 17.07 -8.60 -58.87
CA VAL A 12 16.98 -9.71 -57.91
C VAL A 12 16.04 -9.24 -56.81
N ASN A 13 14.75 -9.54 -56.96
CA ASN A 13 13.86 -9.62 -55.81
C ASN A 13 14.47 -10.67 -54.88
N VAL A 14 15.15 -10.21 -53.83
CA VAL A 14 15.39 -11.08 -52.67
C VAL A 14 13.99 -11.31 -52.12
N VAL A 15 13.48 -12.51 -52.32
CA VAL A 15 12.29 -12.99 -51.62
C VAL A 15 12.72 -13.05 -50.16
N SER A 16 12.44 -12.00 -49.40
CA SER A 16 12.55 -12.04 -47.95
C SER A 16 11.51 -13.05 -47.49
N PHE A 17 11.94 -14.27 -47.18
CA PHE A 17 11.08 -15.24 -46.50
C PHE A 17 10.67 -14.62 -45.16
N SER A 18 9.40 -14.77 -44.79
CA SER A 18 8.96 -14.52 -43.41
C SER A 18 9.88 -15.30 -42.48
N GLN A 19 10.45 -14.64 -41.47
CA GLN A 19 11.23 -15.31 -40.44
C GLN A 19 10.23 -16.03 -39.53
N VAL A 20 10.31 -17.35 -39.48
CA VAL A 20 9.37 -18.25 -38.81
C VAL A 20 10.16 -19.33 -38.09
N VAL A 21 9.55 -19.97 -37.09
CA VAL A 21 10.16 -21.10 -36.40
C VAL A 21 10.49 -22.22 -37.40
N THR A 22 11.69 -22.77 -37.27
CA THR A 22 12.17 -23.92 -38.05
C THR A 22 12.54 -25.06 -37.12
N ILE A 23 12.30 -26.30 -37.57
CA ILE A 23 12.47 -27.50 -36.76
C ILE A 23 13.51 -28.42 -37.39
N ASP A 24 14.40 -28.97 -36.56
CA ASP A 24 15.35 -30.02 -36.93
C ASP A 24 15.02 -31.32 -36.21
N ASP A 25 14.34 -32.21 -36.92
CA ASP A 25 13.88 -33.52 -36.45
C ASP A 25 14.86 -34.66 -36.76
N SER A 26 16.09 -34.35 -37.20
CA SER A 26 17.02 -35.35 -37.72
C SER A 26 18.44 -35.29 -37.16
N SER A 27 18.89 -34.13 -36.67
CA SER A 27 20.28 -33.92 -36.25
C SER A 27 20.56 -34.19 -34.77
N TYR A 28 19.53 -34.26 -33.91
CA TYR A 28 19.69 -34.30 -32.46
C TYR A 28 19.22 -35.63 -31.87
N THR A 29 20.00 -36.19 -30.95
CA THR A 29 19.61 -37.30 -30.08
C THR A 29 18.93 -36.81 -28.81
N ALA A 30 18.33 -37.71 -28.02
CA ALA A 30 17.75 -37.34 -26.72
C ALA A 30 18.80 -36.71 -25.78
N ASP A 31 20.03 -37.23 -25.76
CA ASP A 31 21.11 -36.68 -24.94
C ASP A 31 21.49 -35.25 -25.40
N ASP A 32 21.53 -35.00 -26.71
CA ASP A 32 21.85 -33.66 -27.24
C ASP A 32 20.77 -32.64 -26.86
N LEU A 33 19.50 -33.04 -26.94
CA LEU A 33 18.35 -32.20 -26.56
C LEU A 33 18.36 -31.89 -25.06
N VAL A 34 18.58 -32.88 -24.20
CA VAL A 34 18.67 -32.64 -22.75
C VAL A 34 19.89 -31.78 -22.41
N SER A 35 21.04 -32.00 -23.06
CA SER A 35 22.21 -31.14 -22.89
C SER A 35 21.93 -29.68 -23.26
N LEU A 36 21.11 -29.43 -24.27
CA LEU A 36 20.69 -28.09 -24.67
C LEU A 36 19.89 -27.38 -23.57
N LEU A 37 19.06 -28.12 -22.83
CA LEU A 37 18.31 -27.56 -21.69
C LEU A 37 19.20 -27.25 -20.49
N LEU A 38 20.15 -28.14 -20.19
CA LEU A 38 20.94 -28.15 -18.95
C LEU A 38 22.29 -27.42 -19.04
N ASN A 39 22.65 -26.84 -20.19
CA ASN A 39 24.00 -26.36 -20.55
C ASN A 39 24.68 -25.42 -19.53
N THR A 40 23.95 -24.83 -18.60
CA THR A 40 24.43 -23.92 -17.55
C THR A 40 24.02 -24.33 -16.13
N SER A 41 23.28 -25.42 -15.97
CA SER A 41 22.82 -25.91 -14.67
C SER A 41 23.85 -26.85 -14.06
N CYS A 42 24.11 -26.72 -12.76
CA CYS A 42 25.00 -27.62 -12.01
C CYS A 42 24.36 -29.00 -11.79
N VAL A 43 24.02 -29.67 -12.88
CA VAL A 43 23.20 -30.86 -12.93
C VAL A 43 23.90 -31.93 -13.74
N GLU A 44 24.09 -33.10 -13.13
CA GLU A 44 24.46 -34.29 -13.86
C GLU A 44 23.18 -35.02 -14.30
N PHE A 45 23.10 -35.40 -15.58
CA PHE A 45 21.96 -36.13 -16.11
C PHE A 45 22.36 -37.47 -16.74
N ALA A 46 21.41 -38.40 -16.81
CA ALA A 46 21.56 -39.70 -17.44
C ALA A 46 20.22 -40.21 -17.99
N ASN A 47 20.27 -41.32 -18.73
CA ASN A 47 19.08 -42.06 -19.21
C ASN A 47 18.10 -41.19 -20.04
N ALA A 48 18.61 -40.25 -20.83
CA ALA A 48 17.76 -39.44 -21.69
C ALA A 48 17.09 -40.30 -22.77
N THR A 49 15.77 -40.21 -22.88
CA THR A 49 14.96 -40.93 -23.87
C THR A 49 13.78 -40.09 -24.30
N PHE A 50 13.33 -40.30 -25.53
CA PHE A 50 12.24 -39.58 -26.16
C PHE A 50 11.39 -40.54 -26.99
N SER A 51 10.11 -40.23 -27.18
CA SER A 51 9.15 -41.06 -27.91
C SER A 51 9.58 -41.35 -29.35
N SER A 52 9.97 -40.30 -30.07
CA SER A 52 10.39 -40.34 -31.47
C SER A 52 10.99 -39.00 -31.86
N ASN A 53 11.94 -39.00 -32.79
CA ASN A 53 12.40 -37.78 -33.44
C ASN A 53 11.31 -37.11 -34.30
N GLN A 54 10.26 -37.84 -34.66
CA GLN A 54 9.09 -37.27 -35.34
C GLN A 54 8.18 -36.47 -34.41
N SER A 55 8.29 -36.60 -33.08
CA SER A 55 7.42 -35.89 -32.13
C SER A 55 8.16 -34.96 -31.18
N VAL A 56 9.48 -35.11 -31.07
CA VAL A 56 10.35 -34.31 -30.21
C VAL A 56 11.57 -33.90 -31.02
N ALA A 57 11.84 -32.60 -31.09
CA ALA A 57 12.90 -32.05 -31.95
C ALA A 57 13.48 -30.73 -31.41
N TYR A 58 14.60 -30.33 -31.99
CA TYR A 58 15.15 -28.99 -31.80
C TYR A 58 14.35 -27.97 -32.63
N PHE A 59 14.17 -26.77 -32.10
CA PHE A 59 13.68 -25.62 -32.86
C PHE A 59 14.56 -24.39 -32.66
N THR A 60 14.51 -23.49 -33.64
CA THR A 60 14.96 -22.10 -33.51
C THR A 60 13.87 -21.18 -34.03
N ASN A 61 13.72 -20.01 -33.42
CA ASN A 61 12.82 -18.97 -33.92
C ASN A 61 13.29 -18.36 -35.23
N ASN A 62 14.54 -18.62 -35.66
CA ASN A 62 15.12 -18.14 -36.90
C ASN A 62 14.99 -16.61 -37.07
N GLY A 63 15.10 -15.85 -35.97
CA GLY A 63 14.95 -14.40 -35.94
C GLY A 63 13.50 -13.87 -35.94
N SER A 64 12.51 -14.77 -35.94
CA SER A 64 11.09 -14.40 -35.86
C SER A 64 10.70 -13.78 -34.51
N ALA A 65 9.50 -13.22 -34.45
CA ALA A 65 8.90 -12.70 -33.21
C ALA A 65 8.45 -13.79 -32.22
N PHE A 66 8.74 -15.07 -32.46
CA PHE A 66 8.42 -16.13 -31.51
C PHE A 66 9.26 -15.95 -30.23
N PRO A 67 8.65 -16.00 -29.02
CA PRO A 67 9.27 -15.49 -27.79
C PRO A 67 10.39 -16.36 -27.24
N ILE A 68 10.55 -17.60 -27.70
CA ILE A 68 11.66 -18.48 -27.31
C ILE A 68 12.64 -18.58 -28.48
N GLN A 69 13.89 -18.16 -28.27
CA GLN A 69 14.89 -18.06 -29.34
C GLN A 69 15.24 -19.43 -29.95
N GLU A 70 15.46 -20.43 -29.12
CA GLU A 70 15.72 -21.80 -29.50
C GLU A 70 15.45 -22.75 -28.33
N GLY A 71 15.34 -24.05 -28.62
CA GLY A 71 15.15 -25.05 -27.57
C GLY A 71 14.55 -26.34 -28.09
N ILE A 72 13.73 -26.98 -27.25
CA ILE A 72 13.03 -28.22 -27.56
C ILE A 72 11.57 -27.95 -27.84
N VAL A 73 11.03 -28.60 -28.86
CA VAL A 73 9.59 -28.69 -29.09
C VAL A 73 9.15 -30.15 -28.97
N ILE A 74 8.07 -30.38 -28.22
CA ILE A 74 7.39 -31.67 -28.08
C ILE A 74 5.97 -31.48 -28.61
N ARG A 75 5.55 -32.26 -29.60
CA ARG A 75 4.19 -32.21 -30.18
C ARG A 75 3.53 -33.56 -30.04
N SER A 76 2.23 -33.59 -29.71
CA SER A 76 1.38 -34.78 -29.82
C SER A 76 1.08 -35.08 -31.29
N GLY A 77 2.11 -35.42 -32.05
CA GLY A 77 2.06 -35.57 -33.49
C GLY A 77 3.40 -35.29 -34.16
N ASN A 78 3.38 -35.11 -35.48
CA ASN A 78 4.54 -34.84 -36.29
C ASN A 78 5.05 -33.40 -36.04
N VAL A 79 6.14 -33.30 -35.29
CA VAL A 79 6.73 -32.04 -34.82
C VAL A 79 7.06 -31.08 -35.96
N SER A 80 7.47 -31.59 -37.12
CA SER A 80 7.76 -30.80 -38.33
C SER A 80 6.55 -30.05 -38.89
N ASP A 81 5.32 -30.41 -38.52
CA ASP A 81 4.10 -29.69 -38.91
C ASP A 81 3.88 -28.38 -38.13
N THR A 82 4.73 -28.10 -37.13
CA THR A 82 4.64 -26.89 -36.29
C THR A 82 5.41 -25.71 -36.90
N GLN A 83 6.35 -25.97 -37.80
CA GLN A 83 7.19 -24.94 -38.39
C GLN A 83 6.43 -24.06 -39.39
N GLY A 84 6.89 -22.83 -39.58
CA GLY A 84 6.33 -21.92 -40.58
C GLY A 84 5.10 -21.15 -40.12
N ASN A 85 4.58 -20.30 -41.03
CA ASN A 85 3.32 -19.61 -40.82
C ASN A 85 2.14 -20.60 -40.68
N TYR A 86 1.13 -20.19 -39.92
CA TYR A 86 -0.17 -20.82 -39.88
C TYR A 86 -0.82 -20.85 -41.27
N THR A 87 -1.23 -22.05 -41.71
CA THR A 87 -1.83 -22.26 -43.05
C THR A 87 -3.23 -22.86 -43.01
N GLY A 88 -3.71 -23.30 -41.84
CA GLY A 88 -4.93 -24.11 -41.72
C GLY A 88 -4.77 -25.55 -42.23
N ALA A 89 -3.56 -25.97 -42.60
CA ALA A 89 -3.21 -27.34 -42.93
C ALA A 89 -2.32 -27.95 -41.83
N ASN A 90 -2.23 -29.29 -41.80
CA ASN A 90 -1.45 -30.07 -40.84
C ASN A 90 -1.80 -29.74 -39.37
N LEU A 91 -3.10 -29.59 -39.11
CA LEU A 91 -3.64 -29.26 -37.78
C LEU A 91 -3.52 -30.43 -36.80
N GLY A 92 -3.61 -31.66 -37.32
CA GLY A 92 -3.39 -32.87 -36.55
C GLY A 92 -2.71 -33.96 -37.36
N SER A 93 -2.00 -34.86 -36.68
CA SER A 93 -1.25 -35.96 -37.27
C SER A 93 -1.20 -37.17 -36.34
N THR A 94 -0.49 -38.24 -36.72
CA THR A 94 -0.29 -39.38 -35.81
C THR A 94 1.15 -39.83 -35.87
N THR A 95 1.77 -40.04 -34.71
CA THR A 95 3.10 -40.64 -34.61
C THR A 95 3.02 -41.99 -33.92
N LEU A 96 3.81 -42.95 -34.40
CA LEU A 96 3.93 -44.26 -33.76
C LEU A 96 4.99 -44.18 -32.66
N ASN A 97 4.75 -44.85 -31.53
CA ASN A 97 5.67 -45.10 -30.40
C ASN A 97 5.57 -44.20 -29.15
N GLY A 98 4.49 -43.43 -28.97
CA GLY A 98 4.23 -42.70 -27.72
C GLY A 98 4.04 -43.56 -26.47
N GLY A 99 3.35 -44.70 -26.62
CA GLY A 99 3.00 -45.56 -25.49
C GLY A 99 1.80 -45.04 -24.70
N SER A 100 1.77 -45.30 -23.40
CA SER A 100 0.70 -44.89 -22.48
C SER A 100 1.30 -44.26 -21.22
N ASP A 101 0.60 -43.30 -20.63
CA ASP A 101 0.98 -42.70 -19.35
C ASP A 101 -0.21 -42.65 -18.39
N ALA A 102 -0.10 -43.35 -17.27
CA ALA A 102 -1.18 -43.46 -16.29
C ALA A 102 -1.35 -42.20 -15.44
N PHE A 103 -0.27 -41.45 -15.20
CA PHE A 103 -0.32 -40.22 -14.42
C PHE A 103 -0.94 -39.10 -15.27
N LEU A 104 -0.47 -38.94 -16.51
CA LEU A 104 -1.07 -38.01 -17.46
C LEU A 104 -2.55 -38.33 -17.74
N GLN A 105 -2.92 -39.61 -17.87
CA GLN A 105 -4.32 -40.02 -17.99
C GLN A 105 -5.13 -39.59 -16.77
N GLY A 106 -4.61 -39.79 -15.55
CA GLY A 106 -5.29 -39.35 -14.33
C GLY A 106 -5.46 -37.83 -14.25
N LEU A 107 -4.48 -37.05 -14.73
CA LEU A 107 -4.61 -35.59 -14.84
C LEU A 107 -5.69 -35.19 -15.86
N SER A 108 -5.71 -35.87 -17.02
CA SER A 108 -6.74 -35.68 -18.04
C SER A 108 -8.13 -35.95 -17.49
N ASP A 109 -8.31 -37.06 -16.76
CA ASP A 109 -9.60 -37.43 -16.17
C ASP A 109 -10.09 -36.36 -15.18
N LEU A 110 -9.17 -35.88 -14.32
CA LEU A 110 -9.46 -34.85 -13.33
C LEU A 110 -9.80 -33.49 -13.97
N SER A 111 -9.03 -33.04 -14.97
CA SER A 111 -9.22 -31.73 -15.58
C SER A 111 -10.36 -31.70 -16.61
N SER A 112 -10.62 -32.81 -17.29
CA SER A 112 -11.74 -32.92 -18.24
C SER A 112 -13.07 -33.22 -17.54
N GLY A 113 -13.04 -33.87 -16.38
CA GLY A 113 -14.22 -34.41 -15.70
C GLY A 113 -14.79 -35.69 -16.34
N THR A 114 -14.03 -36.34 -17.24
CA THR A 114 -14.42 -37.58 -17.93
C THR A 114 -13.35 -38.67 -17.72
N THR A 115 -13.47 -39.81 -18.41
CA THR A 115 -12.47 -40.92 -18.37
C THR A 115 -12.06 -41.34 -19.78
N GLU A 116 -12.13 -40.38 -20.72
CA GLU A 116 -11.78 -40.61 -22.12
C GLU A 116 -10.26 -40.80 -22.27
N SER A 117 -9.86 -41.74 -23.13
CA SER A 117 -8.45 -42.09 -23.29
C SER A 117 -7.66 -40.99 -24.00
N ILE A 118 -6.45 -40.74 -23.52
CA ILE A 118 -5.46 -39.90 -24.23
C ILE A 118 -4.88 -40.65 -25.45
N THR A 119 -4.54 -39.91 -26.50
CA THR A 119 -3.96 -40.44 -27.74
C THR A 119 -2.73 -39.65 -28.20
N ASP A 120 -1.96 -40.20 -29.13
CA ASP A 120 -0.77 -39.58 -29.75
C ASP A 120 0.25 -38.96 -28.76
N LEU A 121 0.56 -39.71 -27.71
CA LEU A 121 1.46 -39.27 -26.65
C LEU A 121 2.89 -39.04 -27.19
N ALA A 122 3.50 -37.92 -26.82
CA ALA A 122 4.91 -37.64 -27.07
C ALA A 122 5.61 -37.26 -25.77
N TYR A 123 6.86 -37.69 -25.60
CA TYR A 123 7.62 -37.39 -24.39
C TYR A 123 9.12 -37.24 -24.61
N LEU A 124 9.74 -36.48 -23.71
CA LEU A 124 11.17 -36.47 -23.44
C LEU A 124 11.36 -36.70 -21.93
N GLN A 125 12.26 -37.58 -21.54
CA GLN A 125 12.57 -37.81 -20.13
C GLN A 125 14.07 -38.01 -19.91
N PHE A 126 14.55 -37.67 -18.72
CA PHE A 126 15.91 -37.94 -18.27
C PHE A 126 15.96 -38.01 -16.75
N ASP A 127 16.96 -38.71 -16.23
CA ASP A 127 17.30 -38.73 -14.81
C ASP A 127 18.31 -37.63 -14.53
N PHE A 128 18.21 -36.96 -13.37
CA PHE A 128 19.16 -35.94 -12.97
C PHE A 128 19.43 -35.95 -11.47
N VAL A 129 20.61 -35.46 -11.11
CA VAL A 129 21.04 -35.19 -9.73
C VAL A 129 21.58 -33.76 -9.69
N SER A 130 21.08 -32.96 -8.75
CA SER A 130 21.51 -31.57 -8.55
C SER A 130 22.22 -31.41 -7.22
N VAL A 131 23.13 -30.44 -7.15
CA VAL A 131 23.70 -29.96 -5.89
C VAL A 131 22.81 -28.89 -5.22
N ALA A 132 21.93 -28.28 -6.01
CA ALA A 132 21.00 -27.26 -5.57
C ALA A 132 19.74 -27.90 -4.99
N ASN A 133 19.02 -27.17 -4.14
CA ASN A 133 17.79 -27.64 -3.51
C ASN A 133 16.51 -27.16 -4.23
N SER A 134 16.66 -26.49 -5.38
CA SER A 134 15.55 -26.13 -6.24
C SER A 134 15.97 -26.05 -7.71
N PHE A 135 15.00 -26.04 -8.62
CA PHE A 135 15.22 -25.75 -10.03
C PHE A 135 14.01 -25.06 -10.65
N ASN A 136 14.23 -24.34 -11.75
CA ASN A 136 13.19 -23.74 -12.58
C ASN A 136 13.52 -23.81 -14.07
N PHE A 137 12.49 -23.69 -14.91
CA PHE A 137 12.66 -23.55 -16.36
C PHE A 137 11.43 -22.95 -17.04
N ASN A 138 11.62 -22.42 -18.25
CA ASN A 138 10.59 -21.71 -19.00
C ASN A 138 10.02 -22.56 -20.15
N PHE A 139 8.70 -22.46 -20.35
CA PHE A 139 7.98 -23.19 -21.40
C PHE A 139 6.82 -22.38 -21.99
N LEU A 140 6.32 -22.80 -23.14
CA LEU A 140 5.16 -22.22 -23.81
C LEU A 140 4.29 -23.34 -24.37
N PHE A 141 2.97 -23.24 -24.14
CA PHE A 141 1.99 -24.21 -24.62
C PHE A 141 1.27 -23.68 -25.86
N ALA A 142 1.16 -24.49 -26.91
CA ALA A 142 0.52 -24.17 -28.17
C ALA A 142 -0.45 -25.28 -28.56
N SER A 143 -1.53 -24.93 -29.26
CA SER A 143 -2.51 -25.93 -29.70
C SER A 143 -3.25 -25.52 -30.97
N ASN A 144 -3.60 -26.50 -31.79
CA ASN A 144 -4.49 -26.36 -32.94
C ASN A 144 -5.99 -26.44 -32.58
N GLU A 145 -6.32 -26.43 -31.29
CA GLU A 145 -7.70 -26.50 -30.81
C GLU A 145 -8.27 -25.14 -30.40
N TYR A 146 -7.41 -24.14 -30.20
CA TYR A 146 -7.81 -22.77 -29.91
C TYR A 146 -8.76 -22.22 -30.98
N GLY A 147 -9.78 -21.48 -30.54
CA GLY A 147 -10.84 -20.95 -31.40
C GLY A 147 -12.01 -21.92 -31.62
N ASP A 148 -11.76 -23.15 -32.08
CA ASP A 148 -12.88 -24.06 -32.42
C ASP A 148 -13.27 -25.01 -31.28
N TYR A 149 -12.28 -25.59 -30.59
CA TYR A 149 -12.50 -26.68 -29.64
C TYR A 149 -12.09 -26.34 -28.20
N GLN A 150 -11.74 -25.08 -27.92
CA GLN A 150 -11.26 -24.59 -26.62
C GLN A 150 -12.21 -24.81 -25.42
N CYS A 151 -13.47 -25.20 -25.65
CA CYS A 151 -14.40 -25.58 -24.58
C CYS A 151 -14.49 -27.09 -24.35
N LEU A 152 -14.24 -27.88 -25.39
CA LEU A 152 -14.56 -29.29 -25.42
C LEU A 152 -13.31 -30.14 -25.23
N SER A 153 -12.23 -29.76 -25.91
CA SER A 153 -11.00 -30.52 -25.85
C SER A 153 -10.18 -30.23 -24.61
N ASN A 154 -9.40 -31.22 -24.18
CA ASN A 154 -8.58 -31.21 -22.98
C ASN A 154 -7.21 -31.84 -23.30
N ASP A 155 -6.63 -31.50 -24.45
CA ASP A 155 -5.24 -31.84 -24.74
C ASP A 155 -4.38 -31.46 -23.53
N ILE A 156 -3.63 -32.44 -23.05
CA ILE A 156 -3.05 -32.40 -21.72
C ILE A 156 -1.54 -32.49 -21.81
N PHE A 157 -0.91 -31.69 -20.96
CA PHE A 157 0.52 -31.63 -20.83
C PHE A 157 0.94 -31.73 -19.37
N ALA A 158 2.02 -32.47 -19.10
CA ALA A 158 2.61 -32.57 -17.77
C ALA A 158 4.14 -32.48 -17.81
N PHE A 159 4.67 -31.88 -16.74
CA PHE A 159 6.05 -32.03 -16.31
C PHE A 159 6.07 -32.92 -15.09
N GLU A 160 6.27 -34.21 -15.30
CA GLU A 160 6.30 -35.21 -14.24
C GLU A 160 7.68 -35.21 -13.58
N LEU A 161 7.77 -34.61 -12.40
CA LEU A 161 8.92 -34.76 -11.52
C LEU A 161 8.72 -36.03 -10.69
N ILE A 162 9.57 -37.02 -10.95
CA ILE A 162 9.52 -38.33 -10.33
C ILE A 162 10.70 -38.45 -9.38
N ASP A 163 10.43 -38.63 -8.10
CA ASP A 163 11.45 -38.99 -7.11
C ASP A 163 11.82 -40.47 -7.30
N LEU A 164 13.07 -40.77 -7.68
CA LEU A 164 13.49 -42.14 -7.98
C LEU A 164 13.71 -42.99 -6.73
N VAL A 165 13.71 -42.40 -5.53
CA VAL A 165 13.81 -43.10 -4.26
C VAL A 165 12.42 -43.44 -3.72
N THR A 166 11.50 -42.47 -3.69
CA THR A 166 10.16 -42.66 -3.13
C THR A 166 9.13 -43.12 -4.17
N ASN A 167 9.40 -42.94 -5.46
CA ASN A 167 8.49 -43.12 -6.60
C ASN A 167 7.25 -42.20 -6.57
N SER A 168 7.31 -41.07 -5.86
CA SER A 168 6.26 -40.04 -5.94
C SER A 168 6.37 -39.24 -7.24
N ILE A 169 5.23 -38.87 -7.83
CA ILE A 169 5.15 -38.10 -9.07
C ILE A 169 4.40 -36.79 -8.80
N THR A 170 4.98 -35.68 -9.23
CA THR A 170 4.38 -34.33 -9.13
C THR A 170 4.32 -33.69 -10.51
N ASN A 171 3.19 -33.08 -10.88
CA ASN A 171 3.09 -32.28 -12.11
C ASN A 171 3.53 -30.84 -11.87
N LEU A 172 4.50 -30.36 -12.65
CA LEU A 172 4.97 -28.96 -12.60
C LEU A 172 4.34 -28.08 -13.70
N ALA A 173 3.67 -28.67 -14.70
CA ALA A 173 3.00 -27.92 -15.77
C ALA A 173 1.61 -27.45 -15.32
N VAL A 174 1.59 -26.49 -14.41
CA VAL A 174 0.36 -25.95 -13.81
C VAL A 174 0.18 -24.47 -14.15
N VAL A 175 -1.06 -23.99 -14.14
CA VAL A 175 -1.36 -22.57 -14.20
C VAL A 175 -0.70 -21.89 -12.99
N PRO A 176 0.02 -20.76 -13.17
CA PRO A 176 0.77 -20.10 -12.11
C PRO A 176 -0.01 -19.95 -10.80
N ASN A 177 0.63 -20.28 -9.67
CA ASN A 177 0.05 -20.24 -8.32
C ASN A 177 -1.14 -21.19 -8.09
N THR A 178 -1.28 -22.26 -8.87
CA THR A 178 -2.35 -23.25 -8.70
C THR A 178 -1.84 -24.69 -8.85
N THR A 179 -2.71 -25.67 -8.59
CA THR A 179 -2.49 -27.09 -8.94
C THR A 179 -3.18 -27.49 -10.25
N THR A 180 -3.75 -26.52 -10.97
CA THR A 180 -4.54 -26.76 -12.19
C THR A 180 -3.60 -27.02 -13.36
N PRO A 181 -3.69 -28.15 -14.07
CA PRO A 181 -2.83 -28.41 -15.23
C PRO A 181 -2.98 -27.37 -16.34
N VAL A 182 -1.89 -27.10 -17.07
CA VAL A 182 -1.92 -26.30 -18.30
C VAL A 182 -2.58 -27.12 -19.41
N SER A 183 -3.60 -26.54 -20.04
CA SER A 183 -4.36 -27.11 -21.15
C SER A 183 -5.10 -26.01 -21.91
N VAL A 184 -5.68 -26.36 -23.05
CA VAL A 184 -6.56 -25.47 -23.84
C VAL A 184 -7.79 -25.03 -23.01
N LYS A 185 -8.29 -25.85 -22.07
CA LYS A 185 -9.42 -25.48 -21.20
C LYS A 185 -9.06 -24.45 -20.14
N THR A 186 -7.83 -24.52 -19.64
CA THR A 186 -7.40 -23.75 -18.46
C THR A 186 -6.74 -22.44 -18.82
N ILE A 187 -6.31 -22.26 -20.08
CA ILE A 187 -5.83 -20.97 -20.62
C ILE A 187 -6.53 -20.70 -21.94
N LYS A 188 -7.55 -19.82 -21.95
CA LYS A 188 -8.36 -19.48 -23.12
C LYS A 188 -9.03 -18.10 -23.01
N ASN A 189 -9.36 -17.52 -24.16
CA ASN A 189 -10.02 -16.23 -24.27
C ASN A 189 -11.31 -16.34 -25.13
N SER A 190 -12.42 -15.79 -24.63
CA SER A 190 -13.74 -15.81 -25.28
C SER A 190 -13.81 -14.96 -26.55
N ILE A 191 -12.85 -14.04 -26.76
CA ILE A 191 -12.77 -13.22 -27.99
C ILE A 191 -12.67 -14.11 -29.24
N TYR A 192 -11.99 -15.25 -29.13
CA TYR A 192 -11.76 -16.18 -30.25
C TYR A 192 -12.80 -17.30 -30.34
N ASN A 193 -13.67 -17.43 -29.33
CA ASN A 193 -14.85 -18.29 -29.35
C ASN A 193 -15.91 -17.79 -28.35
N THR A 194 -16.93 -17.09 -28.87
CA THR A 194 -17.97 -16.47 -28.03
C THR A 194 -18.87 -17.47 -27.30
N THR A 195 -18.82 -18.75 -27.64
CA THR A 195 -19.54 -19.82 -26.92
C THR A 195 -18.74 -20.38 -25.73
N CYS A 196 -17.49 -19.95 -25.57
CA CYS A 196 -16.61 -20.30 -24.46
C CYS A 196 -16.36 -19.13 -23.54
N SER A 197 -16.55 -19.29 -22.23
CA SER A 197 -16.05 -18.30 -21.28
C SER A 197 -14.52 -18.30 -21.24
N SER A 198 -13.93 -17.13 -20.98
CA SER A 198 -12.50 -16.99 -20.74
C SER A 198 -12.08 -17.72 -19.46
N THR A 199 -10.85 -18.22 -19.44
CA THR A 199 -10.20 -18.79 -18.25
C THR A 199 -8.72 -18.48 -18.36
N ASN A 200 -8.17 -17.74 -17.39
CA ASN A 200 -6.81 -17.18 -17.44
C ASN A 200 -6.47 -16.48 -18.77
N PRO A 201 -7.31 -15.57 -19.30
CA PRO A 201 -7.12 -15.00 -20.64
C PRO A 201 -5.84 -14.16 -20.78
N GLY A 202 -5.30 -13.62 -19.68
CA GLY A 202 -4.02 -12.90 -19.68
C GLY A 202 -2.79 -13.79 -19.91
N LEU A 203 -2.93 -15.12 -19.76
CA LEU A 203 -1.87 -16.08 -20.08
C LEU A 203 -1.95 -16.55 -21.54
N PHE A 204 -2.99 -16.18 -22.28
CA PHE A 204 -3.12 -16.50 -23.70
C PHE A 204 -2.52 -15.35 -24.53
N ALA A 205 -1.48 -15.62 -25.31
CA ALA A 205 -0.71 -14.58 -25.98
C ALA A 205 -1.18 -14.31 -27.41
N VAL A 206 -1.23 -15.35 -28.26
CA VAL A 206 -1.40 -15.18 -29.70
C VAL A 206 -2.42 -16.15 -30.26
N TYR A 207 -3.31 -15.64 -31.12
CA TYR A 207 -4.22 -16.42 -31.95
C TYR A 207 -3.87 -16.20 -33.43
N ASN A 208 -3.16 -17.16 -34.02
CA ASN A 208 -2.60 -17.07 -35.37
C ASN A 208 -3.63 -17.11 -36.50
N VAL A 209 -4.89 -17.44 -36.21
CA VAL A 209 -5.96 -17.50 -37.22
C VAL A 209 -6.39 -16.11 -37.68
N ASP A 210 -6.27 -15.09 -36.82
CA ASP A 210 -6.66 -13.71 -37.13
C ASP A 210 -5.69 -13.04 -38.12
N ASP A 211 -4.40 -13.33 -38.00
CA ASP A 211 -3.37 -12.91 -38.95
C ASP A 211 -2.39 -14.06 -39.29
N PRO A 212 -2.78 -14.95 -40.21
CA PRO A 212 -1.90 -16.04 -40.66
C PRO A 212 -0.60 -15.53 -41.29
N GLY A 213 -0.58 -14.31 -41.85
CA GLY A 213 0.60 -13.71 -42.47
C GLY A 213 1.68 -13.31 -41.47
N ALA A 214 1.28 -12.92 -40.26
CA ALA A 214 2.18 -12.57 -39.16
C ALA A 214 2.55 -13.75 -38.23
N SER A 215 1.82 -14.86 -38.33
CA SER A 215 2.08 -16.04 -37.49
C SER A 215 3.49 -16.63 -37.65
N THR A 216 4.08 -17.03 -36.53
CA THR A 216 5.47 -17.52 -36.45
C THR A 216 5.59 -19.05 -36.35
N ILE A 217 4.48 -19.72 -36.00
CA ILE A 217 4.33 -21.18 -35.94
C ILE A 217 3.02 -21.60 -36.60
N ASN A 218 2.96 -22.83 -37.11
CA ASN A 218 1.77 -23.43 -37.69
C ASN A 218 0.92 -24.10 -36.59
N MET A 219 0.47 -23.28 -35.64
CA MET A 219 -0.46 -23.62 -34.56
C MET A 219 -1.55 -22.55 -34.50
N ARG A 220 -2.80 -22.88 -34.12
CA ARG A 220 -3.88 -21.87 -34.04
C ARG A 220 -3.66 -20.83 -32.96
N GLY A 221 -3.06 -21.19 -31.83
CA GLY A 221 -2.72 -20.24 -30.79
C GLY A 221 -1.76 -20.79 -29.76
N TYR A 222 -1.22 -19.90 -28.93
CA TYR A 222 -0.28 -20.25 -27.88
C TYR A 222 -0.28 -19.25 -26.70
N THR A 223 0.24 -19.71 -25.57
CA THR A 223 0.31 -18.96 -24.31
C THR A 223 1.45 -17.94 -24.30
N VAL A 224 1.46 -17.06 -23.30
CA VAL A 224 2.71 -16.37 -22.91
C VAL A 224 3.76 -17.42 -22.50
N VAL A 225 5.03 -17.01 -22.38
CA VAL A 225 6.04 -17.88 -21.76
C VAL A 225 5.70 -18.04 -20.28
N LEU A 226 5.56 -19.28 -19.85
CA LEU A 226 5.29 -19.70 -18.47
C LEU A 226 6.57 -20.26 -17.84
N SER A 227 6.59 -20.36 -16.51
CA SER A 227 7.69 -20.96 -15.76
C SER A 227 7.17 -22.14 -14.92
N ALA A 228 7.99 -23.18 -14.82
CA ALA A 228 7.81 -24.31 -13.92
C ALA A 228 8.99 -24.38 -12.97
N SER A 229 8.74 -24.61 -11.68
CA SER A 229 9.78 -24.75 -10.67
C SER A 229 9.44 -25.81 -9.64
N SER A 230 10.45 -26.32 -8.94
CA SER A 230 10.25 -27.26 -7.84
C SER A 230 11.42 -27.24 -6.86
N ALA A 231 11.12 -27.47 -5.58
CA ALA A 231 12.12 -27.83 -4.59
C ALA A 231 12.54 -29.30 -4.80
N ILE A 232 13.82 -29.56 -4.62
CA ILE A 232 14.45 -30.87 -4.75
C ILE A 232 15.44 -31.08 -3.59
N ILE A 233 15.76 -32.33 -3.30
CA ILE A 233 16.75 -32.65 -2.28
C ILE A 233 18.13 -32.68 -2.95
N PRO A 234 19.14 -31.96 -2.46
CA PRO A 234 20.49 -32.04 -2.99
C PRO A 234 21.06 -33.48 -2.96
N ASN A 235 21.80 -33.85 -4.00
CA ASN A 235 22.33 -35.20 -4.24
C ASN A 235 21.26 -36.32 -4.31
N HIS A 236 20.00 -35.96 -4.50
CA HIS A 236 18.91 -36.93 -4.61
C HIS A 236 18.54 -37.16 -6.08
N PRO A 237 18.34 -38.42 -6.52
CA PRO A 237 18.05 -38.71 -7.92
C PRO A 237 16.57 -38.48 -8.25
N TYR A 238 16.33 -37.68 -9.28
CA TYR A 238 15.02 -37.41 -9.85
C TYR A 238 14.96 -37.82 -11.32
N ARG A 239 13.76 -38.06 -11.84
CA ARG A 239 13.47 -38.11 -13.27
C ARG A 239 12.51 -36.99 -13.62
N LEU A 240 12.86 -36.17 -14.61
CA LEU A 240 11.93 -35.23 -15.21
C LEU A 240 11.42 -35.83 -16.52
N LYS A 241 10.11 -36.04 -16.62
CA LYS A 241 9.43 -36.48 -17.84
C LYS A 241 8.48 -35.39 -18.33
N MET A 242 8.75 -34.87 -19.51
CA MET A 242 7.95 -33.86 -20.21
C MET A 242 7.06 -34.60 -21.20
N VAL A 243 5.74 -34.54 -21.03
CA VAL A 243 4.82 -35.40 -21.79
C VAL A 243 3.54 -34.66 -22.18
N VAL A 244 3.20 -34.73 -23.48
CA VAL A 244 1.98 -34.15 -24.07
C VAL A 244 1.18 -35.24 -24.79
N ALA A 245 -0.14 -35.17 -24.74
CA ALA A 245 -1.02 -36.09 -25.46
C ALA A 245 -2.35 -35.42 -25.82
N ASP A 246 -2.95 -35.89 -26.91
CA ASP A 246 -4.26 -35.44 -27.36
C ASP A 246 -5.37 -36.05 -26.50
N TYR A 247 -6.47 -35.33 -26.37
CA TYR A 247 -7.68 -35.82 -25.72
C TYR A 247 -8.67 -36.40 -26.73
N LEU A 248 -9.04 -37.68 -26.55
CA LEU A 248 -10.08 -38.42 -27.30
C LEU A 248 -9.77 -38.69 -28.79
N SER A 249 -9.16 -37.78 -29.54
CA SER A 249 -8.80 -37.99 -30.96
C SER A 249 -7.57 -37.21 -31.40
N SER A 250 -6.81 -37.77 -32.32
CA SER A 250 -5.60 -37.16 -32.92
C SER A 250 -5.88 -36.23 -34.11
N ASN A 251 -6.98 -35.47 -34.05
CA ASN A 251 -7.39 -34.62 -35.18
C ASN A 251 -6.78 -33.21 -35.12
N TYR A 252 -6.34 -32.80 -33.92
CA TYR A 252 -5.71 -31.52 -33.66
C TYR A 252 -4.62 -31.75 -32.63
N ASP A 253 -3.39 -31.36 -32.96
CA ASP A 253 -2.24 -31.61 -32.10
C ASP A 253 -1.99 -30.39 -31.19
N SER A 254 -1.38 -30.65 -30.04
CA SER A 254 -0.83 -29.67 -29.13
C SER A 254 0.69 -29.79 -29.06
N ALA A 255 1.37 -28.69 -28.75
CA ALA A 255 2.83 -28.63 -28.68
C ALA A 255 3.30 -27.80 -27.49
N VAL A 256 4.48 -28.17 -26.99
CA VAL A 256 5.15 -27.47 -25.90
C VAL A 256 6.54 -27.11 -26.36
N PHE A 257 6.88 -25.84 -26.18
CA PHE A 257 8.21 -25.30 -26.46
C PHE A 257 8.92 -25.02 -25.15
N ILE A 258 10.18 -25.41 -25.04
CA ILE A 258 10.99 -25.28 -23.82
C ILE A 258 12.30 -24.63 -24.23
N GLY A 259 12.68 -23.53 -23.56
CA GLY A 259 13.85 -22.75 -23.94
C GLY A 259 15.17 -23.46 -23.65
N ALA A 260 16.12 -23.38 -24.59
CA ALA A 260 17.50 -23.78 -24.36
C ALA A 260 18.12 -22.99 -23.19
N GLY A 261 18.89 -23.66 -22.34
CA GLY A 261 19.52 -23.07 -21.15
C GLY A 261 18.54 -22.49 -20.11
N SER A 262 17.23 -22.69 -20.27
CA SER A 262 16.24 -22.18 -19.32
C SER A 262 16.18 -23.00 -18.04
N PHE A 263 16.71 -24.23 -18.04
CA PHE A 263 16.83 -25.03 -16.83
C PHE A 263 17.94 -24.46 -15.96
N THR A 264 17.54 -23.84 -14.85
CA THR A 264 18.45 -23.29 -13.86
C THR A 264 18.19 -23.96 -12.53
N THR A 265 19.26 -24.14 -11.76
CA THR A 265 19.22 -24.72 -10.42
C THR A 265 19.67 -23.70 -9.43
N ASP A 266 18.98 -23.63 -8.30
CA ASP A 266 19.23 -22.63 -7.27
C ASP A 266 19.27 -23.27 -5.88
N PHE A 267 20.01 -22.66 -4.97
CA PHE A 267 20.12 -23.11 -3.58
C PHE A 267 19.46 -22.07 -2.69
N ASP A 268 18.28 -22.39 -2.17
CA ASP A 268 17.46 -21.51 -1.33
C ASP A 268 17.78 -21.76 0.15
N LEU A 269 18.27 -20.74 0.87
CA LEU A 269 18.50 -20.82 2.33
C LEU A 269 17.22 -20.63 3.15
N GLY A 270 16.09 -20.38 2.51
CA GLY A 270 14.81 -20.08 3.10
C GLY A 270 14.49 -18.58 3.05
N PRO A 271 13.24 -18.20 3.39
CA PRO A 271 12.83 -16.80 3.36
C PRO A 271 13.56 -15.98 4.43
N ASP A 272 13.62 -14.66 4.23
CA ASP A 272 14.12 -13.71 5.22
C ASP A 272 13.43 -13.90 6.59
N GLN A 273 14.21 -13.71 7.65
CA GLN A 273 13.79 -13.97 9.02
C GLN A 273 13.78 -12.68 9.85
N ILE A 274 13.05 -12.72 10.96
CA ILE A 274 13.17 -11.74 12.05
C ILE A 274 13.85 -12.44 13.20
N ILE A 275 14.90 -11.83 13.75
CA ILE A 275 15.62 -12.33 14.91
C ILE A 275 15.56 -11.30 16.03
N CYS A 276 15.23 -11.78 17.24
CA CYS A 276 15.41 -10.98 18.43
C CYS A 276 16.85 -11.12 18.94
N SER A 277 17.46 -10.04 19.41
CA SER A 277 18.79 -10.10 20.02
C SER A 277 18.76 -11.07 21.22
N GLY A 278 19.55 -12.15 21.16
CA GLY A 278 19.54 -13.28 22.12
C GLY A 278 18.98 -14.60 21.56
N ASP A 279 18.33 -14.59 20.39
CA ASP A 279 17.89 -15.79 19.70
C ASP A 279 19.01 -16.43 18.86
N GLN A 280 18.80 -17.69 18.46
CA GLN A 280 19.68 -18.42 17.56
C GLN A 280 18.88 -19.06 16.44
N PHE A 281 19.37 -18.99 15.21
CA PHE A 281 18.78 -19.65 14.05
C PHE A 281 19.83 -20.48 13.32
N LEU A 282 19.55 -21.76 13.09
CA LEU A 282 20.47 -22.67 12.39
C LEU A 282 20.18 -22.65 10.88
N LEU A 283 21.11 -22.16 10.10
CA LEU A 283 21.19 -22.41 8.66
C LEU A 283 21.95 -23.72 8.46
N ASP A 284 21.33 -24.71 7.83
CA ASP A 284 21.98 -26.00 7.53
C ASP A 284 21.66 -26.41 6.08
N THR A 285 22.70 -26.56 5.29
CA THR A 285 22.60 -26.96 3.87
C THR A 285 22.27 -28.44 3.70
N GLY A 286 22.51 -29.27 4.72
CA GLY A 286 22.39 -30.74 4.64
C GLY A 286 23.40 -31.40 3.69
N LEU A 287 24.35 -30.64 3.14
CA LEU A 287 25.38 -31.12 2.22
C LEU A 287 26.55 -31.77 2.99
N ASP A 288 27.15 -32.80 2.41
CA ASP A 288 28.24 -33.57 3.04
C ASP A 288 29.63 -32.91 2.86
N SER A 289 30.67 -33.56 3.38
CA SER A 289 32.05 -33.05 3.31
C SER A 289 32.69 -33.10 1.92
N THR A 290 31.97 -33.49 0.87
CA THR A 290 32.46 -33.41 -0.51
C THR A 290 32.35 -32.00 -1.11
N TYR A 291 31.70 -31.09 -0.39
CA TYR A 291 31.50 -29.69 -0.71
C TYR A 291 32.44 -28.79 0.12
N THR A 292 32.75 -27.61 -0.40
CA THR A 292 33.40 -26.53 0.37
C THR A 292 32.43 -25.38 0.56
N PHE A 293 32.43 -24.80 1.77
CA PHE A 293 31.53 -23.74 2.18
C PHE A 293 32.32 -22.51 2.63
N GLN A 294 31.79 -21.33 2.34
CA GLN A 294 32.25 -20.07 2.92
C GLN A 294 31.03 -19.23 3.30
N TRP A 295 30.94 -18.86 4.57
CA TRP A 295 29.90 -17.97 5.08
C TRP A 295 30.41 -16.53 5.15
N LEU A 296 29.56 -15.58 4.77
CA LEU A 296 29.80 -14.15 4.89
C LEU A 296 28.65 -13.52 5.69
N GLN A 297 28.94 -12.47 6.43
CA GLN A 297 27.97 -11.60 7.07
C GLN A 297 28.23 -10.16 6.60
N ASP A 298 27.21 -9.53 6.02
CA ASP A 298 27.24 -8.18 5.47
C ASP A 298 28.45 -7.96 4.52
N GLY A 299 28.72 -8.96 3.67
CA GLY A 299 29.84 -8.99 2.72
C GLY A 299 31.22 -9.31 3.31
N GLY A 300 31.32 -9.50 4.63
CA GLY A 300 32.56 -9.89 5.31
C GLY A 300 32.63 -11.39 5.57
N VAL A 301 33.75 -12.05 5.21
CA VAL A 301 33.95 -13.48 5.52
C VAL A 301 33.89 -13.73 7.03
N ILE A 302 33.03 -14.65 7.46
CA ILE A 302 32.95 -15.10 8.85
C ILE A 302 34.16 -16.01 9.11
N PRO A 303 35.11 -15.62 9.98
CA PRO A 303 36.35 -16.37 10.16
C PRO A 303 36.10 -17.80 10.64
N ASP A 304 36.85 -18.75 10.06
CA ASP A 304 36.85 -20.17 10.42
C ASP A 304 35.53 -20.95 10.18
N GLU A 305 34.48 -20.30 9.69
CA GLU A 305 33.20 -20.93 9.36
C GLU A 305 33.18 -21.50 7.94
N THR A 306 33.53 -22.78 7.85
CA THR A 306 33.64 -23.55 6.59
C THR A 306 32.76 -24.81 6.59
N GLY A 307 31.85 -24.92 7.56
CA GLY A 307 30.93 -26.03 7.71
C GLY A 307 29.69 -25.91 6.83
N SER A 308 28.98 -27.02 6.66
CA SER A 308 27.70 -27.11 5.94
C SER A 308 26.56 -26.39 6.66
N ALA A 309 26.79 -25.92 7.88
CA ALA A 309 25.80 -25.24 8.71
C ALA A 309 26.43 -24.07 9.47
N TYR A 310 25.64 -23.04 9.73
CA TYR A 310 26.02 -21.84 10.48
C TYR A 310 24.86 -21.40 11.39
N THR A 311 25.19 -20.96 12.62
CA THR A 311 24.18 -20.47 13.59
C THR A 311 24.19 -18.96 13.62
N VAL A 312 23.14 -18.35 13.11
CA VAL A 312 22.88 -16.91 13.12
C VAL A 312 22.41 -16.49 14.51
N THR A 313 23.01 -15.43 15.05
CA THR A 313 22.66 -14.86 16.37
C THR A 313 22.34 -13.38 16.33
N GLU A 314 22.63 -12.71 15.21
CA GLU A 314 22.48 -11.26 15.04
C GLU A 314 21.78 -10.94 13.72
N PRO A 315 21.03 -9.84 13.64
CA PRO A 315 20.52 -9.31 12.37
C PRO A 315 21.67 -9.02 11.38
N GLY A 316 21.37 -9.12 10.09
CA GLY A 316 22.34 -8.91 9.01
C GLY A 316 22.01 -9.73 7.77
N ILE A 317 22.77 -9.52 6.70
CA ILE A 317 22.71 -10.33 5.47
C ILE A 317 23.74 -11.43 5.59
N TYR A 318 23.30 -12.69 5.55
CA TYR A 318 24.18 -13.85 5.58
C TYR A 318 24.26 -14.48 4.20
N GLU A 319 25.47 -14.53 3.65
CA GLU A 319 25.73 -15.10 2.32
C GLU A 319 26.47 -16.43 2.48
N LEU A 320 26.12 -17.40 1.64
CA LEU A 320 26.73 -18.72 1.57
C LEU A 320 27.27 -18.95 0.17
N ILE A 321 28.53 -19.37 0.11
CA ILE A 321 29.19 -19.80 -1.12
C ILE A 321 29.43 -21.31 -1.03
N ILE A 322 28.91 -22.07 -1.99
CA ILE A 322 29.04 -23.53 -2.11
C ILE A 322 29.84 -23.88 -3.37
N ASP A 323 30.88 -24.69 -3.20
CA ASP A 323 31.71 -25.17 -4.31
C ASP A 323 31.78 -26.70 -4.36
N LYS A 324 31.55 -27.29 -5.54
CA LYS A 324 31.80 -28.71 -5.83
C LYS A 324 32.21 -28.94 -7.28
N GLY A 325 33.45 -29.40 -7.48
CA GLY A 325 33.91 -29.88 -8.80
C GLY A 325 33.89 -28.83 -9.92
N GLY A 326 33.90 -27.53 -9.58
CA GLY A 326 33.78 -26.42 -10.52
C GLY A 326 32.36 -25.87 -10.69
N CYS A 327 31.35 -26.44 -10.01
CA CYS A 327 30.08 -25.78 -9.78
C CYS A 327 30.20 -24.86 -8.56
N HIS A 328 29.85 -23.58 -8.77
CA HIS A 328 29.88 -22.51 -7.77
C HIS A 328 28.47 -21.95 -7.63
N ILE A 329 27.94 -21.96 -6.40
CA ILE A 329 26.61 -21.41 -6.07
C ILE A 329 26.80 -20.39 -4.95
N GLU A 330 26.19 -19.22 -5.12
CA GLU A 330 26.12 -18.16 -4.12
C GLU A 330 24.66 -17.97 -3.75
N GLU A 331 24.37 -17.82 -2.46
CA GLU A 331 23.03 -17.56 -1.95
C GLU A 331 23.09 -16.60 -0.75
N SER A 332 22.01 -15.86 -0.49
CA SER A 332 21.92 -14.96 0.67
C SER A 332 20.57 -15.02 1.37
N ILE A 333 20.56 -14.82 2.69
CA ILE A 333 19.36 -14.68 3.52
C ILE A 333 19.49 -13.47 4.45
N THR A 334 18.42 -12.70 4.62
CA THR A 334 18.42 -11.51 5.50
C THR A 334 17.73 -11.78 6.82
N PHE A 335 18.37 -11.38 7.92
CA PHE A 335 17.82 -11.37 9.27
C PHE A 335 17.56 -9.94 9.72
N HIS A 336 16.28 -9.61 9.94
CA HIS A 336 15.84 -8.31 10.41
C HIS A 336 15.74 -8.28 11.94
N PRO A 337 16.00 -7.15 12.61
CA PRO A 337 15.74 -7.01 14.03
C PRO A 337 14.24 -7.04 14.33
N LEU A 338 13.85 -7.57 15.49
CA LEU A 338 12.47 -7.47 15.99
C LEU A 338 12.08 -5.99 16.19
N SER A 339 11.11 -5.52 15.40
CA SER A 339 10.54 -4.18 15.54
C SER A 339 9.40 -4.21 16.57
N VAL A 340 9.40 -3.27 17.50
CA VAL A 340 8.47 -3.24 18.65
C VAL A 340 7.94 -1.83 18.84
N THR A 341 6.62 -1.70 18.96
CA THR A 341 5.97 -0.44 19.35
C THR A 341 6.29 -0.12 20.79
N VAL A 342 6.69 1.12 21.07
CA VAL A 342 7.01 1.57 22.44
C VAL A 342 5.76 1.42 23.33
N PRO A 343 5.86 0.77 24.50
CA PRO A 343 4.75 0.67 25.46
C PRO A 343 4.18 2.04 25.84
N GLN A 344 2.85 2.14 25.99
CA GLN A 344 2.16 3.35 26.42
C GLN A 344 2.25 3.54 27.93
N ASN A 345 2.36 4.80 28.34
CA ASN A 345 2.14 5.18 29.73
C ASN A 345 0.71 4.86 30.14
N LEU A 346 0.53 4.46 31.40
CA LEU A 346 -0.79 4.17 31.97
C LEU A 346 -1.16 5.25 32.97
N PHE A 347 -2.39 5.72 32.89
CA PHE A 347 -2.85 6.90 33.62
C PHE A 347 -3.93 6.55 34.65
N THR A 348 -3.95 7.28 35.76
CA THR A 348 -5.03 7.26 36.75
C THR A 348 -5.27 8.67 37.31
N CYS A 349 -6.43 8.92 37.91
CA CYS A 349 -6.76 10.23 38.47
C CYS A 349 -6.42 10.30 39.96
N ASP A 350 -5.83 11.40 40.42
CA ASP A 350 -5.52 11.60 41.83
C ASP A 350 -6.80 11.74 42.67
N SER A 351 -7.11 10.70 43.45
CA SER A 351 -8.23 10.68 44.40
C SER A 351 -7.79 11.00 45.84
N GLY A 352 -6.53 11.38 46.05
CA GLY A 352 -5.91 11.56 47.37
C GLY A 352 -5.57 10.24 48.08
N ALA A 353 -5.51 9.11 47.38
CA ALA A 353 -5.07 7.82 47.93
C ALA A 353 -3.54 7.73 48.00
N THR A 354 -3.01 6.82 48.83
CA THR A 354 -1.56 6.61 48.94
C THR A 354 -0.98 5.81 47.76
N THR A 355 -1.78 4.95 47.14
CA THR A 355 -1.44 4.11 45.97
C THR A 355 -2.68 3.89 45.11
N TYR A 356 -2.47 3.59 43.83
CA TYR A 356 -3.47 3.41 42.80
C TYR A 356 -3.27 2.07 42.06
N SER A 357 -4.35 1.57 41.45
CA SER A 357 -4.36 0.31 40.68
C SER A 357 -4.12 0.60 39.19
N PHE A 358 -3.18 -0.11 38.56
CA PHE A 358 -2.90 -0.02 37.13
C PHE A 358 -3.04 -1.39 36.47
N ASP A 359 -3.64 -1.43 35.28
CA ASP A 359 -3.72 -2.64 34.46
C ASP A 359 -2.56 -2.66 33.46
N LEU A 360 -1.50 -3.39 33.81
CA LEU A 360 -0.29 -3.51 33.00
C LEU A 360 -0.53 -4.28 31.69
N THR A 361 -1.62 -5.07 31.61
CA THR A 361 -1.97 -5.86 30.43
C THR A 361 -2.46 -5.00 29.26
N LEU A 362 -2.65 -3.69 29.46
CA LEU A 362 -2.89 -2.73 28.36
C LEU A 362 -1.67 -2.53 27.44
N ASN A 363 -0.49 -2.97 27.88
CA ASN A 363 0.73 -3.05 27.07
C ASN A 363 1.01 -4.52 26.71
N ASP A 364 0.07 -5.20 26.05
CA ASP A 364 0.18 -6.60 25.63
C ASP A 364 0.95 -6.76 24.29
N GLU A 365 1.12 -8.00 23.84
CA GLU A 365 1.80 -8.34 22.58
C GLU A 365 1.16 -7.65 21.37
N ASN A 366 -0.18 -7.59 21.36
CA ASN A 366 -0.93 -6.99 20.28
C ASN A 366 -0.69 -5.47 20.21
N TYR A 367 -0.65 -4.78 21.36
CA TYR A 367 -0.27 -3.37 21.43
C TYR A 367 1.17 -3.15 20.95
N LEU A 368 2.10 -4.01 21.37
CA LEU A 368 3.51 -3.92 21.01
C LEU A 368 3.78 -4.29 19.54
N GLY A 369 2.79 -4.83 18.83
CA GLY A 369 2.91 -5.22 17.42
C GLY A 369 3.71 -6.50 17.21
N ILE A 370 3.78 -7.37 18.22
CA ILE A 370 4.55 -8.63 18.18
C ILE A 370 3.62 -9.85 18.15
N ASP A 371 4.09 -10.94 17.55
CA ASP A 371 3.33 -12.17 17.37
C ASP A 371 3.23 -12.96 18.70
N ASN A 372 2.04 -13.03 19.29
CA ASN A 372 1.79 -13.74 20.55
C ASN A 372 1.88 -15.28 20.46
N ILE A 373 2.05 -15.85 19.26
CA ILE A 373 2.39 -17.27 19.06
C ILE A 373 3.91 -17.49 19.15
N LYS A 374 4.70 -16.43 19.05
CA LYS A 374 6.18 -16.48 19.11
C LYS A 374 6.74 -15.81 20.34
N TYR A 375 6.07 -14.81 20.90
CA TYR A 375 6.56 -14.00 21.99
C TYR A 375 5.56 -13.90 23.15
N ASP A 376 6.09 -13.76 24.35
CA ASP A 376 5.37 -13.54 25.62
C ASP A 376 6.01 -12.36 26.38
N LEU A 377 5.26 -11.65 27.20
CA LEU A 377 5.71 -10.44 27.90
C LEU A 377 5.87 -10.64 29.41
N PHE A 378 7.01 -10.15 29.92
CA PHE A 378 7.30 -10.15 31.36
C PHE A 378 7.52 -8.72 31.86
N TYR A 379 6.78 -8.36 32.91
CA TYR A 379 6.81 -7.03 33.51
C TYR A 379 7.61 -7.04 34.81
N TYR A 380 8.35 -5.97 35.08
CA TYR A 380 9.19 -5.83 36.27
C TYR A 380 8.93 -4.49 36.94
N ALA A 381 8.77 -4.52 38.26
CA ALA A 381 8.46 -3.33 39.06
C ALA A 381 9.65 -2.37 39.18
N SER A 382 10.88 -2.85 38.97
CA SER A 382 12.10 -2.07 39.08
C SER A 382 13.26 -2.66 38.27
N MET A 383 14.31 -1.88 38.03
CA MET A 383 15.57 -2.40 37.45
C MET A 383 16.24 -3.47 38.30
N ALA A 384 16.03 -3.44 39.63
CA ALA A 384 16.55 -4.48 40.52
C ALA A 384 15.83 -5.82 40.30
N ASP A 385 14.53 -5.78 40.01
CA ASP A 385 13.75 -6.97 39.67
C ASP A 385 14.10 -7.52 38.29
N VAL A 386 14.35 -6.66 37.30
CA VAL A 386 14.89 -7.06 35.98
C VAL A 386 16.20 -7.83 36.14
N THR A 387 17.11 -7.29 36.97
CA THR A 387 18.42 -7.87 37.25
C THR A 387 18.31 -9.23 37.96
N ALA A 388 17.36 -9.37 38.88
CA ALA A 388 17.15 -10.58 39.66
C ALA A 388 16.24 -11.61 38.95
N ASP A 389 15.77 -11.30 37.73
CA ASP A 389 14.77 -12.06 36.98
C ASP A 389 13.51 -12.39 37.82
N ASN A 390 13.03 -11.38 38.54
CA ASN A 390 11.88 -11.48 39.44
C ASN A 390 10.67 -10.72 38.86
N PRO A 391 9.95 -11.27 37.87
CA PRO A 391 8.84 -10.57 37.23
C PRO A 391 7.66 -10.37 38.19
N ILE A 392 6.86 -9.35 37.90
CA ILE A 392 5.57 -9.12 38.56
C ILE A 392 4.69 -10.35 38.31
N PRO A 393 4.10 -10.95 39.36
CA PRO A 393 3.25 -12.13 39.19
C PRO A 393 2.06 -11.88 38.25
N GLN A 394 1.73 -12.85 37.41
CA GLN A 394 0.60 -12.75 36.46
C GLN A 394 -0.72 -12.34 37.14
N SER A 395 -0.94 -12.76 38.39
CA SER A 395 -2.13 -12.43 39.17
C SER A 395 -2.25 -10.96 39.57
N GLU A 396 -1.17 -10.19 39.45
CA GLU A 396 -1.09 -8.78 39.83
C GLU A 396 -1.15 -7.84 38.63
N LEU A 397 -0.93 -8.32 37.40
CA LEU A 397 -0.81 -7.47 36.22
C LEU A 397 -2.06 -6.64 35.94
N THR A 398 -3.25 -7.18 36.16
CA THR A 398 -4.51 -6.45 35.90
C THR A 398 -4.85 -5.42 36.98
N ALA A 399 -4.14 -5.41 38.12
CA ALA A 399 -4.46 -4.56 39.27
C ALA A 399 -3.22 -4.19 40.10
N PHE A 400 -2.13 -3.83 39.42
CA PHE A 400 -0.83 -3.55 40.03
C PHE A 400 -0.91 -2.27 40.88
N GLN A 401 -0.51 -2.35 42.16
CA GLN A 401 -0.62 -1.24 43.10
C GLN A 401 0.65 -0.37 43.10
N SER A 402 0.53 0.92 42.76
CA SER A 402 1.66 1.85 42.74
C SER A 402 1.26 3.29 43.10
N SER A 403 2.20 4.08 43.63
CA SER A 403 2.07 5.53 43.81
C SER A 403 2.60 6.33 42.61
N GLY A 404 2.69 5.69 41.44
CA GLY A 404 3.36 6.20 40.25
C GLY A 404 4.83 5.76 40.23
N GLN A 405 5.22 5.05 39.16
CA GLN A 405 6.58 4.54 38.94
C GLN A 405 6.75 4.14 37.47
N THR A 406 7.99 3.90 37.06
CA THR A 406 8.29 3.26 35.78
C THR A 406 8.21 1.74 35.91
N ILE A 407 7.54 1.08 34.96
CA ILE A 407 7.49 -0.38 34.79
C ILE A 407 8.39 -0.76 33.62
N TYR A 408 9.08 -1.89 33.73
CA TYR A 408 9.97 -2.41 32.70
C TYR A 408 9.36 -3.67 32.06
N VAL A 409 9.57 -3.86 30.76
CA VAL A 409 9.04 -4.98 29.99
C VAL A 409 10.17 -5.68 29.26
N ARG A 410 10.23 -7.00 29.39
CA ARG A 410 11.09 -7.88 28.57
C ARG A 410 10.22 -8.77 27.69
N ILE A 411 10.69 -9.01 26.49
CA ILE A 411 10.05 -9.91 25.52
C ILE A 411 10.74 -11.26 25.61
N PHE A 412 9.95 -12.32 25.74
CA PHE A 412 10.42 -13.71 25.81
C PHE A 412 10.00 -14.46 24.55
N ASN A 413 10.94 -15.02 23.81
CA ASN A 413 10.66 -15.86 22.65
C ASN A 413 10.34 -17.28 23.12
N ILE A 414 9.09 -17.71 22.95
CA ILE A 414 8.62 -19.01 23.42
C ILE A 414 9.13 -20.19 22.57
N GLN A 415 9.61 -19.90 21.34
CA GLN A 415 10.15 -20.91 20.43
C GLN A 415 11.60 -21.26 20.78
N THR A 416 12.40 -20.25 21.11
CA THR A 416 13.82 -20.41 21.48
C THR A 416 14.02 -20.62 22.98
N GLY A 417 13.08 -20.15 23.79
CA GLY A 417 13.16 -20.18 25.26
C GLY A 417 14.07 -19.11 25.85
N ASN A 418 14.37 -18.05 25.09
CA ASN A 418 15.25 -16.96 25.49
C ASN A 418 14.51 -15.62 25.59
N PHE A 419 15.02 -14.73 26.44
CA PHE A 419 14.59 -13.34 26.44
C PHE A 419 15.34 -12.56 25.36
N CYS A 420 14.63 -11.66 24.71
CA CYS A 420 15.20 -10.56 23.97
C CYS A 420 16.07 -9.67 24.88
N ASP A 421 17.21 -9.22 24.37
CA ASP A 421 18.12 -8.32 25.10
C ASP A 421 17.55 -6.91 25.27
N ALA A 422 16.64 -6.48 24.37
CA ALA A 422 15.99 -5.18 24.45
C ALA A 422 15.08 -5.08 25.68
N LEU A 423 15.23 -3.99 26.43
CA LEU A 423 14.42 -3.67 27.61
C LEU A 423 13.57 -2.44 27.31
N TYR A 424 12.26 -2.57 27.45
CA TYR A 424 11.30 -1.49 27.27
C TYR A 424 10.80 -0.98 28.62
N SER A 425 10.21 0.21 28.64
CA SER A 425 9.62 0.77 29.85
C SER A 425 8.48 1.74 29.56
N PHE A 426 7.56 1.88 30.51
CA PHE A 426 6.50 2.90 30.50
C PHE A 426 6.21 3.41 31.92
N ASP A 427 5.61 4.59 32.01
CA ASP A 427 5.30 5.23 33.29
C ASP A 427 3.86 4.99 33.73
N LEU A 428 3.68 4.76 35.03
CA LEU A 428 2.41 4.85 35.73
C LEU A 428 2.23 6.29 36.20
N VAL A 429 1.35 7.03 35.54
CA VAL A 429 1.14 8.47 35.72
C VAL A 429 -0.14 8.74 36.51
N ILE A 430 -0.05 9.66 37.47
CA ILE A 430 -1.18 10.12 38.27
C ILE A 430 -1.48 11.57 37.88
N ASP A 431 -2.61 11.80 37.22
CA ASP A 431 -3.03 13.13 36.79
C ASP A 431 -3.72 13.91 37.93
N PRO A 432 -3.49 15.24 38.03
CA PRO A 432 -4.23 16.09 38.95
C PRO A 432 -5.75 16.06 38.66
N PRO A 433 -6.61 16.29 39.66
CA PRO A 433 -8.06 16.30 39.47
C PRO A 433 -8.50 17.44 38.51
N VAL A 434 -9.49 17.15 37.65
CA VAL A 434 -10.13 18.14 36.76
C VAL A 434 -11.23 18.87 37.53
N VAL A 435 -11.40 20.18 37.29
CA VAL A 435 -12.44 21.01 37.92
C VAL A 435 -13.15 21.90 36.90
N ALA A 436 -14.35 21.52 36.46
CA ALA A 436 -15.13 22.24 35.47
C ALA A 436 -15.64 23.61 36.00
N GLY A 437 -15.80 24.58 35.09
CA GLY A 437 -16.45 25.87 35.40
C GLY A 437 -17.92 25.72 35.77
N THR A 438 -18.48 26.72 36.45
CA THR A 438 -19.87 26.73 36.95
C THR A 438 -20.64 27.98 36.49
N GLU A 439 -21.98 27.93 36.53
CA GLU A 439 -22.89 29.07 36.24
C GLU A 439 -22.95 29.52 34.75
N ILE A 440 -23.00 28.58 33.81
CA ILE A 440 -23.01 28.85 32.35
C ILE A 440 -24.47 29.00 31.82
N VAL A 441 -24.77 30.08 31.08
CA VAL A 441 -26.14 30.39 30.57
C VAL A 441 -26.17 30.89 29.11
N GLY A 442 -27.16 30.47 28.30
CA GLY A 442 -27.41 30.93 26.92
C GLY A 442 -28.86 31.38 26.64
N TYR A 443 -29.11 32.15 25.56
CA TYR A 443 -30.42 32.72 25.20
C TYR A 443 -30.81 32.51 23.72
N ILE A 444 -32.09 32.21 23.42
CA ILE A 444 -32.65 32.04 22.05
C ILE A 444 -34.14 32.46 21.94
N CYS A 445 -34.62 32.87 20.75
CA CYS A 445 -36.03 33.18 20.44
C CYS A 445 -36.68 32.03 19.63
N ASP A 446 -37.81 31.46 20.07
CA ASP A 446 -38.53 30.41 19.31
C ASP A 446 -40.04 30.28 19.65
N GLU A 447 -40.81 29.67 18.74
CA GLU A 447 -42.22 29.38 18.95
C GLU A 447 -42.39 28.28 20.02
N PRO A 448 -43.33 28.41 20.96
CA PRO A 448 -43.63 27.34 21.91
C PRO A 448 -44.27 26.16 21.16
N GLY A 449 -43.45 25.19 20.74
CA GLY A 449 -43.93 24.01 20.03
C GLY A 449 -43.03 23.48 18.92
N THR A 450 -41.92 24.15 18.60
CA THR A 450 -40.95 23.75 17.57
C THR A 450 -39.62 23.31 18.16
N SER A 451 -38.89 22.44 17.46
CA SER A 451 -37.53 22.06 17.86
C SER A 451 -36.50 22.97 17.20
N ILE A 452 -35.52 23.46 17.96
CA ILE A 452 -34.49 24.42 17.49
C ILE A 452 -33.07 23.91 17.68
N SER A 453 -32.19 24.27 16.75
CA SER A 453 -30.77 23.93 16.81
C SER A 453 -29.97 24.96 17.63
N TYR A 454 -29.07 24.51 18.51
CA TYR A 454 -28.19 25.36 19.32
C TYR A 454 -26.77 24.78 19.39
N ASP A 455 -25.74 25.61 19.29
CA ASP A 455 -24.33 25.18 19.38
C ASP A 455 -23.78 25.37 20.80
N LEU A 456 -23.49 24.26 21.48
CA LEU A 456 -22.98 24.19 22.84
C LEU A 456 -21.49 24.55 22.94
N SER A 457 -20.72 24.44 21.86
CA SER A 457 -19.27 24.74 21.87
C SER A 457 -18.95 26.21 22.12
N LEU A 458 -19.95 27.07 21.99
CA LEU A 458 -19.86 28.49 22.37
C LEU A 458 -19.49 28.68 23.84
N HIS A 459 -19.69 27.67 24.70
CA HIS A 459 -19.42 27.71 26.13
C HIS A 459 -18.15 26.96 26.57
N ASP A 460 -17.38 26.38 25.64
CA ASP A 460 -16.15 25.63 25.95
C ASP A 460 -15.12 26.41 26.79
N PRO A 461 -14.84 27.71 26.52
CA PRO A 461 -13.91 28.50 27.33
C PRO A 461 -14.36 28.62 28.80
N ASP A 462 -15.67 28.67 29.04
CA ASP A 462 -16.24 28.76 30.39
C ASP A 462 -16.12 27.44 31.14
N VAL A 463 -16.21 26.30 30.43
CA VAL A 463 -16.04 24.95 31.00
C VAL A 463 -14.58 24.68 31.44
N VAL A 464 -13.59 25.12 30.66
CA VAL A 464 -12.16 24.92 30.97
C VAL A 464 -11.72 25.67 32.24
N ASN A 465 -12.38 26.79 32.57
CA ASN A 465 -12.17 27.55 33.81
C ASN A 465 -10.69 27.94 34.07
N GLY A 466 -9.94 28.21 33.00
CA GLY A 466 -8.53 28.63 33.07
C GLY A 466 -7.52 27.56 33.48
N GLN A 467 -7.91 26.28 33.56
CA GLN A 467 -6.99 25.17 33.79
C GLN A 467 -6.02 24.98 32.62
N THR A 468 -4.79 24.56 32.91
CA THR A 468 -3.77 24.22 31.90
C THR A 468 -3.62 22.71 31.81
N GLY A 469 -3.99 22.14 30.67
CA GLY A 469 -3.91 20.71 30.39
C GLY A 469 -4.41 20.42 28.97
N ASN A 470 -4.12 19.22 28.46
CA ASN A 470 -4.68 18.79 27.19
C ASN A 470 -6.06 18.17 27.45
N PHE A 471 -7.14 18.96 27.34
CA PHE A 471 -8.50 18.54 27.68
C PHE A 471 -9.35 18.25 26.44
N VAL A 472 -10.27 17.31 26.58
CA VAL A 472 -11.33 16.98 25.62
C VAL A 472 -12.67 17.34 26.25
N ILE A 473 -13.50 18.08 25.51
CA ILE A 473 -14.84 18.52 25.93
C ILE A 473 -15.89 17.77 25.11
N THR A 474 -16.87 17.20 25.79
CA THR A 474 -17.96 16.42 25.20
C THR A 474 -19.30 16.80 25.83
N TYR A 475 -20.38 16.71 25.06
CA TYR A 475 -21.71 17.19 25.46
C TYR A 475 -22.70 16.03 25.61
N TYR A 476 -23.71 16.18 26.47
CA TYR A 476 -24.63 15.12 26.86
C TYR A 476 -26.02 15.65 27.24
N ASN A 477 -27.05 14.80 27.07
CA ASN A 477 -28.43 15.12 27.46
C ASN A 477 -28.70 14.96 28.97
N SER A 478 -27.88 14.19 29.68
CA SER A 478 -28.08 13.89 31.09
C SER A 478 -26.76 13.89 31.86
N GLU A 479 -26.87 14.14 33.16
CA GLU A 479 -25.76 14.07 34.10
C GLU A 479 -25.13 12.66 34.11
N SER A 480 -25.98 11.62 34.04
CA SER A 480 -25.52 10.24 34.07
C SER A 480 -24.72 9.88 32.81
N ASP A 481 -25.16 10.35 31.65
CA ASP A 481 -24.45 10.13 30.38
C ASP A 481 -23.10 10.87 30.39
N ALA A 482 -23.08 12.12 30.87
CA ALA A 482 -21.85 12.89 31.02
C ALA A 482 -20.87 12.26 32.02
N PHE A 483 -21.39 11.73 33.13
CA PHE A 483 -20.58 11.04 34.14
C PHE A 483 -19.98 9.74 33.59
N ASN A 484 -20.76 8.94 32.87
CA ASN A 484 -20.28 7.68 32.29
C ASN A 484 -19.48 7.87 31.00
N GLY A 485 -19.58 9.04 30.36
CA GLY A 485 -18.96 9.28 29.06
C GLY A 485 -19.69 8.66 27.87
N GLU A 486 -20.94 8.25 28.05
CA GLU A 486 -21.71 7.50 27.06
C GLU A 486 -22.74 8.39 26.37
N ASN A 487 -23.17 8.03 25.16
CA ASN A 487 -24.22 8.76 24.43
C ASN A 487 -23.91 10.25 24.24
N SER A 488 -22.65 10.58 23.97
CA SER A 488 -22.25 11.97 23.66
C SER A 488 -23.07 12.49 22.49
N ILE A 489 -23.54 13.73 22.61
CA ILE A 489 -24.25 14.43 21.54
C ILE A 489 -23.28 15.35 20.80
N ASN A 490 -23.67 15.71 19.57
CA ASN A 490 -22.95 16.73 18.82
C ASN A 490 -22.96 18.06 19.59
N ASN A 491 -21.95 18.88 19.36
CA ASN A 491 -21.93 20.26 19.86
C ASN A 491 -23.18 21.03 19.40
N VAL A 492 -23.71 20.72 18.22
CA VAL A 492 -24.98 21.28 17.72
C VAL A 492 -26.16 20.37 18.08
N VAL A 493 -27.07 20.86 18.94
CA VAL A 493 -28.17 20.09 19.55
C VAL A 493 -29.55 20.62 19.19
N ALA A 494 -30.54 19.72 19.15
CA ALA A 494 -31.94 20.06 18.91
C ALA A 494 -32.72 20.16 20.23
N ILE A 495 -33.12 21.37 20.61
CA ILE A 495 -33.97 21.65 21.78
C ILE A 495 -35.41 21.27 21.45
N PRO A 496 -36.14 20.51 22.30
CA PRO A 496 -37.51 20.11 22.02
C PRO A 496 -38.54 21.24 22.07
N ALA A 497 -39.62 21.04 21.31
CA ALA A 497 -40.85 21.83 21.31
C ALA A 497 -41.41 22.16 22.71
N GLY A 498 -41.73 23.44 22.95
CA GLY A 498 -42.41 23.90 24.17
C GLY A 498 -41.50 24.07 25.39
N THR A 499 -40.20 23.94 25.19
CA THR A 499 -39.17 24.13 26.22
C THR A 499 -38.97 25.64 26.48
N SER A 500 -39.14 26.09 27.73
CA SER A 500 -38.77 27.45 28.14
C SER A 500 -37.32 27.54 28.61
N THR A 501 -36.80 26.43 29.13
CA THR A 501 -35.46 26.27 29.66
C THR A 501 -35.03 24.82 29.46
N ILE A 502 -33.80 24.60 28.97
CA ILE A 502 -33.18 23.27 28.89
C ILE A 502 -31.77 23.30 29.45
N VAL A 503 -31.33 22.17 29.99
CA VAL A 503 -29.99 21.99 30.53
C VAL A 503 -29.30 20.90 29.74
N TYR A 504 -28.11 21.19 29.23
CA TYR A 504 -27.21 20.19 28.67
C TYR A 504 -26.00 20.02 29.57
N TRP A 505 -25.52 18.78 29.67
CA TRP A 505 -24.37 18.44 30.49
C TRP A 505 -23.11 18.40 29.63
N ILE A 506 -22.00 18.80 30.21
CA ILE A 506 -20.71 18.91 29.55
C ILE A 506 -19.69 18.16 30.40
N ARG A 507 -18.94 17.25 29.79
CA ARG A 507 -17.82 16.55 30.41
C ARG A 507 -16.51 17.12 29.89
N ILE A 508 -15.60 17.43 30.81
CA ILE A 508 -14.22 17.81 30.53
C ILE A 508 -13.31 16.74 31.10
N ALA A 509 -12.43 16.16 30.28
CA ALA A 509 -11.50 15.09 30.68
C ALA A 509 -10.12 15.31 30.07
N TYR A 510 -9.06 14.74 30.64
CA TYR A 510 -7.75 14.73 29.98
C TYR A 510 -7.79 13.86 28.71
N ALA A 511 -7.15 14.33 27.65
CA ALA A 511 -7.10 13.62 26.36
C ALA A 511 -6.51 12.21 26.47
N ASN A 512 -5.50 12.03 27.32
CA ASN A 512 -4.81 10.75 27.52
C ASN A 512 -5.32 9.97 28.74
N ASN A 513 -6.29 10.53 29.48
CA ASN A 513 -6.84 9.93 30.70
C ASN A 513 -8.31 10.32 30.86
N SER A 514 -9.17 9.71 30.05
CA SER A 514 -10.62 9.98 30.07
C SER A 514 -11.29 9.61 31.38
N SER A 515 -10.64 8.79 32.22
CA SER A 515 -11.11 8.46 33.57
C SER A 515 -10.95 9.60 34.57
N CYS A 516 -10.06 10.56 34.29
CA CYS A 516 -9.89 11.77 35.07
C CYS A 516 -10.66 12.91 34.40
N PHE A 517 -11.87 13.14 34.89
CA PHE A 517 -12.82 14.08 34.32
C PHE A 517 -13.61 14.81 35.40
N ASP A 518 -14.25 15.89 34.99
CA ASP A 518 -15.32 16.55 35.75
C ASP A 518 -16.49 16.85 34.82
N ILE A 519 -17.66 17.09 35.40
CA ILE A 519 -18.89 17.42 34.66
C ILE A 519 -19.49 18.74 35.14
N THR A 520 -20.02 19.50 34.20
CA THR A 520 -20.80 20.72 34.46
C THR A 520 -22.00 20.77 33.53
N ASN A 521 -22.77 21.85 33.55
CA ASN A 521 -23.91 22.03 32.66
C ASN A 521 -24.05 23.48 32.18
N VAL A 522 -24.80 23.63 31.09
CA VAL A 522 -25.24 24.92 30.54
C VAL A 522 -26.76 24.99 30.51
N GLU A 523 -27.31 26.10 31.02
CA GLU A 523 -28.74 26.40 31.01
C GLU A 523 -29.09 27.32 29.82
N ILE A 524 -29.93 26.85 28.91
CA ILE A 524 -30.39 27.62 27.74
C ILE A 524 -31.82 28.09 27.98
N MET A 525 -32.05 29.41 27.88
CA MET A 525 -33.35 30.05 28.04
C MET A 525 -33.98 30.39 26.68
N ILE A 526 -35.25 29.99 26.48
CA ILE A 526 -36.00 30.18 25.23
C ILE A 526 -37.09 31.25 25.46
N HIS A 527 -37.07 32.31 24.65
CA HIS A 527 -38.09 33.36 24.62
C HIS A 527 -39.14 33.08 23.53
N PRO A 528 -40.46 33.21 23.82
CA PRO A 528 -41.51 32.91 22.86
C PRO A 528 -41.56 33.91 21.69
N LEU A 529 -41.80 33.42 20.47
CA LEU A 529 -42.10 34.27 19.31
C LEU A 529 -43.45 35.02 19.46
N PRO A 530 -43.59 36.23 18.86
CA PRO A 530 -44.88 36.94 18.83
C PRO A 530 -45.95 36.15 18.05
N LEU A 531 -47.22 36.25 18.46
CA LEU A 531 -48.34 35.55 17.80
C LEU A 531 -48.55 36.05 16.36
N VAL A 532 -48.80 35.12 15.44
CA VAL A 532 -49.14 35.39 14.04
C VAL A 532 -50.21 34.39 13.57
N ASP A 533 -51.21 34.85 12.82
CA ASP A 533 -52.28 33.97 12.31
C ASP A 533 -51.78 33.10 11.16
N SER A 534 -52.42 31.95 10.91
CA SER A 534 -52.15 31.07 9.76
C SER A 534 -53.44 30.73 9.01
N ILE A 535 -53.31 30.48 7.71
CA ILE A 535 -54.41 30.19 6.78
C ILE A 535 -54.05 28.97 5.94
N SER A 536 -55.04 28.13 5.62
CA SER A 536 -54.84 26.97 4.76
C SER A 536 -54.75 27.38 3.29
N ASP A 537 -54.04 26.57 2.50
CA ASP A 537 -53.97 26.75 1.06
C ASP A 537 -55.36 26.77 0.43
N ILE A 538 -55.55 27.66 -0.53
CA ILE A 538 -56.84 27.88 -1.20
C ILE A 538 -56.74 27.35 -2.62
N VAL A 539 -57.60 26.38 -2.95
CA VAL A 539 -57.79 25.91 -4.33
C VAL A 539 -59.19 26.29 -4.78
N GLU A 540 -59.27 27.19 -5.75
CA GLU A 540 -60.52 27.66 -6.32
C GLU A 540 -60.44 27.65 -7.84
N CYS A 541 -61.56 27.89 -8.52
CA CYS A 541 -61.50 27.98 -9.98
C CYS A 541 -60.71 29.22 -10.44
N SER A 542 -60.96 30.44 -9.91
CA SER A 542 -60.41 31.69 -10.49
C SER A 542 -60.12 32.89 -9.56
N ASN A 543 -60.75 33.00 -8.39
CA ASN A 543 -60.44 34.05 -7.41
C ASN A 543 -60.81 33.66 -5.98
N THR A 544 -60.31 34.41 -5.00
CA THR A 544 -60.71 34.26 -3.60
C THR A 544 -60.62 35.58 -2.81
N ILE A 545 -61.27 35.66 -1.65
CA ILE A 545 -61.19 36.79 -0.72
C ILE A 545 -60.37 36.36 0.50
N LEU A 546 -59.35 37.15 0.86
CA LEU A 546 -58.54 36.85 2.04
C LEU A 546 -59.39 36.92 3.33
N PRO A 547 -59.36 35.86 4.17
CA PRO A 547 -59.99 35.85 5.48
C PRO A 547 -59.50 37.00 6.37
N VAL A 548 -60.35 37.46 7.29
CA VAL A 548 -59.95 38.47 8.30
C VAL A 548 -59.05 37.83 9.33
N ILE A 549 -57.87 38.43 9.60
CA ILE A 549 -56.90 37.99 10.61
C ILE A 549 -56.83 38.96 11.81
N THR A 550 -56.47 38.42 12.98
CA THR A 550 -56.31 39.11 14.26
C THR A 550 -54.85 39.38 14.60
N ASN A 551 -53.93 38.43 14.36
CA ASN A 551 -52.50 38.58 14.68
C ASN A 551 -51.65 38.62 13.42
N GLY A 552 -50.89 39.71 13.25
CA GLY A 552 -50.04 39.96 12.09
C GLY A 552 -50.71 40.79 10.98
N THR A 553 -50.05 40.86 9.83
CA THR A 553 -50.49 41.62 8.65
C THR A 553 -50.07 40.87 7.38
N TYR A 554 -50.92 40.85 6.35
CA TYR A 554 -50.62 40.19 5.08
C TYR A 554 -49.60 40.95 4.23
N PHE A 555 -48.71 40.21 3.61
CA PHE A 555 -47.68 40.71 2.70
C PHE A 555 -47.51 39.81 1.48
N SER A 556 -47.12 40.43 0.35
CA SER A 556 -46.78 39.71 -0.87
C SER A 556 -45.36 39.14 -0.88
N LEU A 557 -44.52 39.44 0.12
CA LEU A 557 -43.13 38.94 0.24
C LEU A 557 -42.80 38.60 1.72
N PRO A 558 -41.76 37.78 1.97
CA PRO A 558 -41.35 37.38 3.33
C PRO A 558 -40.89 38.54 4.22
N ASN A 559 -40.78 38.29 5.53
CA ASN A 559 -40.22 39.17 6.57
C ASN A 559 -40.90 40.55 6.65
N GLY A 560 -42.19 40.62 6.35
CA GLY A 560 -42.96 41.87 6.38
C GLY A 560 -42.63 42.85 5.24
N SER A 561 -42.09 42.34 4.12
CA SER A 561 -41.72 43.14 2.95
C SER A 561 -42.77 43.04 1.82
N GLY A 562 -42.66 43.85 0.76
CA GLY A 562 -43.58 43.82 -0.38
C GLY A 562 -44.88 44.62 -0.17
N LEU A 563 -45.93 44.26 -0.91
CA LEU A 563 -47.24 44.93 -0.82
C LEU A 563 -47.93 44.50 0.48
N ASN A 564 -48.27 45.48 1.31
CA ASN A 564 -49.08 45.27 2.51
C ASN A 564 -50.55 45.14 2.11
N LEU A 565 -51.14 43.96 2.34
CA LEU A 565 -52.51 43.60 2.00
C LEU A 565 -53.47 43.73 3.21
N GLY A 566 -53.00 44.33 4.30
CA GLY A 566 -53.78 44.60 5.51
C GLY A 566 -54.09 43.33 6.30
N GLN A 567 -55.28 43.29 6.90
CA GLN A 567 -55.75 42.17 7.73
C GLN A 567 -56.92 41.39 7.09
N GLY A 568 -57.14 41.52 5.78
CA GLY A 568 -58.18 40.81 5.05
C GLY A 568 -59.60 41.37 5.21
N GLY A 569 -60.60 40.65 4.68
CA GLY A 569 -62.02 41.04 4.67
C GLY A 569 -62.56 41.53 3.33
N PRO A 570 -63.85 41.95 3.26
CA PRO A 570 -64.50 42.36 2.02
C PRO A 570 -63.72 43.48 1.31
N GLY A 571 -63.24 43.21 0.09
CA GLY A 571 -62.36 44.12 -0.66
C GLY A 571 -60.91 43.62 -0.82
N SER A 572 -60.54 42.50 -0.17
CA SER A 572 -59.20 41.90 -0.23
C SER A 572 -59.17 40.73 -1.22
N TYR A 573 -59.38 41.01 -2.51
CA TYR A 573 -59.42 40.00 -3.57
C TYR A 573 -58.01 39.59 -3.99
N ILE A 574 -57.81 38.28 -4.16
CA ILE A 574 -56.63 37.70 -4.80
C ILE A 574 -57.10 36.99 -6.07
N GLU A 575 -56.49 37.38 -7.18
CA GLU A 575 -56.79 36.89 -8.54
C GLU A 575 -55.57 36.22 -9.18
N ASP A 576 -54.42 36.23 -8.51
CA ASP A 576 -53.19 35.58 -8.96
C ASP A 576 -52.86 34.40 -8.04
N SER A 577 -52.53 33.25 -8.61
CA SER A 577 -51.93 32.16 -7.84
C SER A 577 -50.56 32.58 -7.30
N GLY A 578 -50.24 32.21 -6.06
CA GLY A 578 -48.97 32.56 -5.45
C GLY A 578 -48.92 32.35 -3.94
N THR A 579 -47.74 32.60 -3.37
CA THR A 579 -47.49 32.49 -1.94
C THR A 579 -47.63 33.85 -1.26
N TYR A 580 -48.47 33.91 -0.24
CA TYR A 580 -48.71 35.11 0.55
C TYR A 580 -48.31 34.88 2.01
N TYR A 581 -47.85 35.93 2.69
CA TYR A 581 -47.26 35.87 4.02
C TYR A 581 -48.09 36.64 5.04
N ILE A 582 -48.06 36.25 6.31
CA ILE A 582 -48.57 37.01 7.45
C ILE A 582 -47.40 37.25 8.40
N PHE A 583 -47.09 38.49 8.79
CA PHE A 583 -45.89 38.85 9.58
C PHE A 583 -46.21 39.60 10.89
N ALA A 584 -45.43 39.35 11.96
CA ALA A 584 -45.53 40.01 13.29
C ALA A 584 -44.14 40.23 13.97
N GLY A 585 -43.92 41.39 14.62
CA GLY A 585 -42.71 41.71 15.42
C GLY A 585 -41.83 42.86 14.86
N PRO A 586 -40.68 43.18 15.49
CA PRO A 586 -40.08 42.55 16.68
C PRO A 586 -40.74 42.92 18.03
N ASP A 587 -40.59 42.06 19.04
CA ASP A 587 -41.09 42.24 20.42
C ASP A 587 -40.04 42.81 21.41
N ALA A 588 -40.33 42.79 22.73
CA ALA A 588 -39.45 43.33 23.77
C ALA A 588 -38.18 42.52 24.07
N ASN A 589 -38.15 41.23 23.70
CA ASN A 589 -36.97 40.37 23.80
C ASN A 589 -36.22 40.27 22.45
N GLY A 590 -36.71 40.97 21.42
CA GLY A 590 -36.11 41.01 20.09
C GLY A 590 -36.62 39.95 19.11
N CYS A 591 -37.70 39.23 19.44
CA CYS A 591 -38.21 38.11 18.65
C CYS A 591 -39.23 38.56 17.57
N THR A 592 -39.25 37.91 16.39
CA THR A 592 -40.16 38.16 15.23
C THR A 592 -40.77 36.86 14.69
N ASN A 593 -41.97 36.88 14.09
CA ASN A 593 -42.66 35.67 13.60
C ASN A 593 -43.42 35.87 12.26
N GLN A 594 -43.62 34.81 11.47
CA GLN A 594 -44.40 34.83 10.22
C GLN A 594 -45.00 33.47 9.80
N THR A 595 -46.09 33.48 9.02
CA THR A 595 -46.67 32.31 8.33
C THR A 595 -46.84 32.58 6.83
N SER A 596 -47.13 31.55 6.04
CA SER A 596 -47.46 31.68 4.61
C SER A 596 -48.49 30.65 4.15
N PHE A 597 -49.19 30.93 3.05
CA PHE A 597 -50.15 30.02 2.41
C PHE A 597 -50.10 30.17 0.88
N GLN A 598 -50.46 29.10 0.17
CA GLN A 598 -50.57 29.08 -1.29
C GLN A 598 -52.00 29.32 -1.74
N VAL A 599 -52.17 30.16 -2.75
CA VAL A 599 -53.41 30.28 -3.52
C VAL A 599 -53.17 29.65 -4.88
N THR A 600 -54.02 28.72 -5.31
CA THR A 600 -53.95 28.03 -6.61
C THR A 600 -55.30 28.12 -7.33
N PHE A 601 -55.30 28.66 -8.54
CA PHE A 601 -56.46 28.69 -9.42
C PHE A 601 -56.34 27.63 -10.53
N ILE A 602 -57.33 26.74 -10.64
CA ILE A 602 -57.29 25.60 -11.58
C ILE A 602 -57.52 26.02 -13.03
N ASP A 603 -58.21 27.14 -13.26
CA ASP A 603 -58.39 27.69 -14.60
C ASP A 603 -57.07 28.20 -15.23
N GLU A 604 -56.04 28.44 -14.42
CA GLU A 604 -54.71 28.83 -14.88
C GLU A 604 -53.87 27.63 -15.41
N TYR A 605 -54.16 26.37 -15.03
CA TYR A 605 -53.29 25.23 -15.34
C TYR A 605 -53.31 24.79 -16.81
N GLY A 606 -52.13 24.74 -17.46
CA GLY A 606 -51.95 24.12 -18.77
C GLY A 606 -50.64 23.32 -18.88
N PRO A 607 -50.59 22.26 -19.71
CA PRO A 607 -49.37 21.51 -19.97
C PRO A 607 -48.34 22.35 -20.74
N ARG A 608 -47.07 21.94 -20.67
CA ARG A 608 -46.02 22.53 -21.52
C ARG A 608 -46.29 22.20 -22.99
N ILE A 609 -46.64 23.22 -23.75
CA ILE A 609 -47.05 23.06 -25.16
C ILE A 609 -45.88 23.03 -26.15
N ASN A 610 -44.69 23.54 -25.83
CA ASN A 610 -43.52 23.49 -26.72
C ASN A 610 -42.44 22.51 -26.21
N ASN A 611 -42.11 21.49 -27.01
CA ASN A 611 -41.27 20.35 -26.64
C ASN A 611 -40.24 20.04 -27.73
N CYS A 612 -39.10 19.45 -27.38
CA CYS A 612 -38.01 19.12 -28.31
C CYS A 612 -37.85 17.61 -28.45
N GLY A 613 -37.87 17.11 -29.69
CA GLY A 613 -37.72 15.69 -30.03
C GLY A 613 -38.89 14.79 -29.60
N ARG A 614 -39.44 14.96 -28.39
CA ARG A 614 -40.60 14.23 -27.89
C ARG A 614 -41.40 15.02 -26.84
N PHE A 615 -42.68 14.68 -26.68
CA PHE A 615 -43.54 15.12 -25.57
C PHE A 615 -44.04 13.91 -24.77
N VAL A 616 -44.15 14.08 -23.46
CA VAL A 616 -44.69 13.08 -22.53
C VAL A 616 -45.85 13.69 -21.75
N VAL A 617 -47.01 13.04 -21.76
CA VAL A 617 -48.23 13.56 -21.10
C VAL A 617 -48.02 13.66 -19.58
N PRO A 618 -48.18 14.84 -18.95
CA PRO A 618 -47.89 15.04 -17.53
C PRO A 618 -49.02 14.53 -16.62
N VAL A 619 -48.77 14.55 -15.31
CA VAL A 619 -49.80 14.33 -14.29
C VAL A 619 -50.56 15.65 -14.04
N PRO A 620 -51.91 15.64 -13.93
CA PRO A 620 -52.72 16.82 -13.62
C PRO A 620 -52.33 17.54 -12.32
N LEU A 621 -52.49 18.88 -12.28
CA LEU A 621 -52.15 19.71 -11.10
C LEU A 621 -53.02 19.32 -9.90
N GLN A 622 -52.38 19.05 -8.75
CA GLN A 622 -53.03 18.55 -7.53
C GLN A 622 -53.87 17.26 -7.74
N GLY A 623 -53.65 16.53 -8.85
CA GLY A 623 -54.44 15.36 -9.22
C GLY A 623 -55.88 15.67 -9.64
N ILE A 624 -56.21 16.94 -9.85
CA ILE A 624 -57.55 17.39 -10.24
C ILE A 624 -57.61 17.42 -11.77
N GLY A 625 -58.51 16.66 -12.37
CA GLY A 625 -58.71 16.64 -13.82
C GLY A 625 -57.97 15.53 -14.57
N GLY A 626 -57.97 15.59 -15.91
CA GLY A 626 -57.34 14.59 -16.78
C GLY A 626 -57.21 15.03 -18.24
N PHE A 627 -56.30 14.37 -18.97
CA PHE A 627 -56.07 14.63 -20.40
C PHE A 627 -56.83 13.66 -21.29
N TYR A 628 -57.51 14.17 -22.32
CA TYR A 628 -58.37 13.40 -23.22
C TYR A 628 -58.05 13.69 -24.69
N THR A 629 -58.51 12.83 -25.58
CA THR A 629 -58.39 13.01 -27.03
C THR A 629 -59.47 13.94 -27.63
N ASP A 630 -60.46 14.38 -26.86
CA ASP A 630 -61.56 15.28 -27.26
C ASP A 630 -62.19 15.98 -26.02
N PHE A 631 -63.05 16.98 -26.22
CA PHE A 631 -63.75 17.73 -25.16
C PHE A 631 -64.73 16.89 -24.33
N GLY A 632 -65.15 17.43 -23.18
CA GLY A 632 -66.23 16.90 -22.34
C GLY A 632 -65.79 15.87 -21.29
N GLY A 633 -64.48 15.66 -21.16
CA GLY A 633 -63.87 14.83 -20.13
C GLY A 633 -64.47 13.41 -20.05
N PRO A 634 -64.73 12.87 -18.84
CA PRO A 634 -65.22 11.49 -18.67
C PRO A 634 -66.64 11.26 -19.22
N ASN A 635 -67.37 12.32 -19.56
CA ASN A 635 -68.71 12.25 -20.13
C ASN A 635 -68.75 12.60 -21.64
N GLY A 636 -67.60 12.90 -22.24
CA GLY A 636 -67.46 13.29 -23.64
C GLY A 636 -67.23 12.13 -24.61
N THR A 637 -66.89 12.45 -25.87
CA THR A 637 -66.55 11.47 -26.93
C THR A 637 -65.09 11.05 -26.93
N GLY A 638 -64.23 11.77 -26.20
CA GLY A 638 -62.80 11.53 -26.11
C GLY A 638 -62.43 10.35 -25.22
N THR A 639 -61.28 9.74 -25.52
CA THR A 639 -60.67 8.72 -24.65
C THR A 639 -59.66 9.35 -23.72
N LEU A 640 -59.57 8.87 -22.48
CA LEU A 640 -58.55 9.29 -21.52
C LEU A 640 -57.16 8.93 -22.05
N ILE A 641 -56.25 9.90 -22.08
CA ILE A 641 -54.84 9.72 -22.42
C ILE A 641 -54.09 9.47 -21.10
N PRO A 642 -53.52 8.29 -20.88
CA PRO A 642 -52.78 8.02 -19.65
C PRO A 642 -51.56 8.94 -19.55
N SER A 643 -51.30 9.48 -18.35
CA SER A 643 -50.03 10.15 -18.04
C SER A 643 -48.86 9.22 -18.35
N GLY A 644 -47.79 9.76 -18.94
CA GLY A 644 -46.63 9.00 -19.42
C GLY A 644 -46.68 8.57 -20.89
N THR A 645 -47.80 8.76 -21.61
CA THR A 645 -47.86 8.52 -23.07
C THR A 645 -46.86 9.41 -23.81
N VAL A 646 -46.08 8.84 -24.75
CA VAL A 646 -44.99 9.54 -25.47
C VAL A 646 -45.33 9.78 -26.94
N TYR A 647 -45.16 11.02 -27.40
CA TYR A 647 -45.21 11.42 -28.80
C TYR A 647 -43.82 11.88 -29.25
N SER A 648 -43.26 11.34 -30.32
CA SER A 648 -41.89 11.67 -30.80
C SER A 648 -41.90 12.32 -32.18
N ASN A 649 -40.94 13.20 -32.46
CA ASN A 649 -40.73 13.87 -33.74
C ASN A 649 -39.37 13.48 -34.33
N SER A 650 -39.41 12.74 -35.44
CA SER A 650 -38.26 12.36 -36.26
C SER A 650 -38.19 13.09 -37.60
N SER A 651 -38.98 14.15 -37.78
CA SER A 651 -39.03 14.97 -39.00
C SER A 651 -38.20 16.25 -38.84
N SER A 652 -37.93 16.97 -39.93
CA SER A 652 -37.22 18.26 -39.90
C SER A 652 -38.13 19.47 -39.62
N SER A 653 -39.41 19.23 -39.31
CA SER A 653 -40.42 20.25 -39.03
C SER A 653 -41.13 19.99 -37.71
N THR A 654 -41.69 21.01 -37.08
CA THR A 654 -42.53 20.85 -35.87
C THR A 654 -43.77 20.01 -36.17
N ILE A 655 -44.05 19.03 -35.31
CA ILE A 655 -45.31 18.27 -35.31
C ILE A 655 -46.23 18.84 -34.24
N VAL A 656 -47.53 18.98 -34.52
CA VAL A 656 -48.52 19.46 -33.55
C VAL A 656 -49.47 18.33 -33.19
N GLN A 657 -49.62 18.06 -31.90
CA GLN A 657 -50.51 17.04 -31.33
C GLN A 657 -51.52 17.70 -30.38
N SER A 658 -52.80 17.66 -30.73
CA SER A 658 -53.85 18.20 -29.87
C SER A 658 -54.22 17.22 -28.74
N ILE A 659 -54.34 17.74 -27.52
CA ILE A 659 -54.84 17.06 -26.32
C ILE A 659 -55.79 18.00 -25.56
N TYR A 660 -56.70 17.48 -24.74
CA TYR A 660 -57.72 18.28 -24.04
C TYR A 660 -57.59 18.09 -22.54
N TYR A 661 -57.61 19.17 -21.75
CA TYR A 661 -57.57 19.09 -20.29
C TYR A 661 -58.93 19.46 -19.69
N TYR A 662 -59.50 18.51 -18.95
CA TYR A 662 -60.78 18.65 -18.27
C TYR A 662 -60.57 18.64 -16.76
N ALA A 663 -61.05 19.65 -16.04
CA ALA A 663 -60.96 19.76 -14.59
C ALA A 663 -62.18 20.41 -13.94
N GLU A 664 -62.64 19.82 -12.82
CA GLU A 664 -63.71 20.34 -11.97
C GLU A 664 -63.23 20.43 -10.52
N VAL A 665 -63.61 21.51 -9.82
CA VAL A 665 -63.41 21.65 -8.37
C VAL A 665 -64.79 21.76 -7.72
N ASN A 666 -65.07 20.88 -6.75
CA ASN A 666 -66.34 20.84 -6.02
C ASN A 666 -67.60 20.77 -6.91
N GLY A 667 -67.49 20.14 -8.09
CA GLY A 667 -68.59 20.01 -9.06
C GLY A 667 -68.84 21.25 -9.92
N VAL A 668 -67.97 22.26 -9.82
CA VAL A 668 -67.92 23.39 -10.74
C VAL A 668 -66.87 23.10 -11.80
N LEU A 669 -67.25 23.22 -13.09
CA LEU A 669 -66.32 23.12 -14.19
C LEU A 669 -65.35 24.31 -14.15
N CYS A 670 -64.09 24.04 -13.85
CA CYS A 670 -63.05 25.06 -13.86
C CYS A 670 -62.39 25.16 -15.23
N ARG A 671 -62.22 24.04 -15.96
CA ARG A 671 -61.56 24.04 -17.27
C ARG A 671 -61.97 22.85 -18.15
N ASP A 672 -62.17 23.09 -19.44
CA ASP A 672 -62.31 22.06 -20.50
C ASP A 672 -61.75 22.64 -21.80
N ASP A 673 -60.42 22.70 -21.89
CA ASP A 673 -59.70 23.41 -22.95
C ASP A 673 -58.86 22.45 -23.80
N GLN A 674 -58.72 22.79 -25.09
CA GLN A 674 -57.78 22.17 -26.01
C GLN A 674 -56.37 22.78 -25.87
N PHE A 675 -55.36 21.93 -25.82
CA PHE A 675 -53.95 22.28 -25.91
C PHE A 675 -53.32 21.64 -27.14
N ASP A 676 -52.76 22.48 -28.01
CA ASP A 676 -51.96 22.01 -29.14
C ASP A 676 -50.50 21.88 -28.71
N ILE A 677 -49.98 20.66 -28.69
CA ILE A 677 -48.62 20.35 -28.28
C ILE A 677 -47.68 20.33 -29.49
N TYR A 678 -46.78 21.29 -29.54
CA TYR A 678 -45.74 21.46 -30.54
C TYR A 678 -44.51 20.66 -30.13
N ILE A 679 -44.09 19.71 -30.97
CA ILE A 679 -42.89 18.90 -30.81
C ILE A 679 -41.92 19.29 -31.93
N HIS A 680 -40.87 20.00 -31.59
CA HIS A 680 -39.86 20.56 -32.49
C HIS A 680 -38.75 19.54 -32.79
N PRO A 681 -38.10 19.62 -33.97
CA PRO A 681 -36.98 18.75 -34.33
C PRO A 681 -35.72 18.99 -33.49
N MET A 682 -34.86 17.97 -33.39
CA MET A 682 -33.53 18.08 -32.76
C MET A 682 -32.47 18.54 -33.78
N PRO A 683 -31.44 19.30 -33.37
CA PRO A 683 -30.31 19.65 -34.22
C PRO A 683 -29.45 18.42 -34.54
N LEU A 684 -28.71 18.48 -35.65
CA LEU A 684 -27.57 17.59 -35.90
C LEU A 684 -26.36 18.12 -35.15
N VAL A 685 -25.47 17.25 -34.70
CA VAL A 685 -24.23 17.61 -34.04
C VAL A 685 -23.14 16.64 -34.47
N ASP A 686 -21.95 17.15 -34.78
CA ASP A 686 -20.83 16.33 -35.23
C ASP A 686 -20.24 15.51 -34.08
N GLU A 687 -19.54 14.43 -34.42
CA GLU A 687 -18.94 13.48 -33.48
C GLU A 687 -17.48 13.26 -33.90
N PRO A 688 -16.54 14.13 -33.46
CA PRO A 688 -15.12 13.93 -33.71
C PRO A 688 -14.60 12.68 -33.00
N ASP A 689 -13.58 12.03 -33.58
CA ASP A 689 -12.88 10.90 -32.94
C ASP A 689 -11.90 11.39 -31.86
N ASP A 690 -11.57 10.50 -30.93
CA ASP A 690 -10.51 10.73 -29.93
C ASP A 690 -9.14 10.86 -30.60
N VAL A 691 -8.27 11.74 -30.07
CA VAL A 691 -6.95 12.02 -30.65
C VAL A 691 -5.83 12.08 -29.61
N THR A 692 -4.61 11.73 -30.03
CA THR A 692 -3.38 11.79 -29.21
C THR A 692 -2.29 12.57 -29.94
N TYR A 693 -1.81 13.65 -29.34
CA TYR A 693 -0.82 14.57 -29.92
C TYR A 693 0.28 14.91 -28.92
N CYS A 694 1.46 15.31 -29.40
CA CYS A 694 2.49 15.88 -28.54
C CYS A 694 2.33 17.40 -28.45
N ASP A 695 2.52 17.93 -27.25
CA ASP A 695 2.51 19.34 -26.83
C ASP A 695 1.20 20.09 -27.05
N SER A 696 0.59 19.95 -28.22
CA SER A 696 -0.69 20.57 -28.51
C SER A 696 -1.48 19.93 -29.65
N TYR A 697 -2.79 20.12 -29.59
CA TYR A 697 -3.74 19.78 -30.64
C TYR A 697 -4.54 21.01 -31.07
N VAL A 698 -4.73 21.19 -32.38
CA VAL A 698 -5.52 22.30 -32.92
C VAL A 698 -6.89 21.80 -33.32
N LEU A 699 -7.95 22.41 -32.78
CA LEU A 699 -9.32 21.96 -33.03
C LEU A 699 -9.71 22.10 -34.52
N PRO A 700 -10.25 21.03 -35.15
CA PRO A 700 -10.65 21.06 -36.55
C PRO A 700 -11.98 21.80 -36.73
N SER A 701 -12.29 22.21 -37.96
CA SER A 701 -13.57 22.80 -38.29
C SER A 701 -14.72 21.79 -38.20
N LEU A 702 -15.81 22.16 -37.54
CA LEU A 702 -17.05 21.39 -37.47
C LEU A 702 -18.00 21.75 -38.62
N SER A 703 -18.77 20.77 -39.09
CA SER A 703 -19.94 20.92 -39.97
C SER A 703 -21.20 21.27 -39.19
N ASN A 704 -21.42 20.67 -38.00
CA ASN A 704 -22.56 20.94 -37.14
C ASN A 704 -22.16 21.02 -35.65
N GLY A 705 -22.45 22.16 -35.00
CA GLY A 705 -22.17 22.41 -33.59
C GLY A 705 -20.95 23.31 -33.34
N ASN A 706 -20.65 23.57 -32.06
CA ASN A 706 -19.51 24.34 -31.58
C ASN A 706 -18.85 23.60 -30.40
N TYR A 707 -17.56 23.83 -30.16
CA TYR A 707 -16.82 23.17 -29.08
C TYR A 707 -16.95 23.88 -27.74
N PHE A 708 -16.95 23.09 -26.67
CA PHE A 708 -17.03 23.53 -25.29
C PHE A 708 -16.20 22.62 -24.38
N THR A 709 -15.66 23.17 -23.29
CA THR A 709 -14.92 22.39 -22.30
C THR A 709 -15.81 21.67 -21.29
N GLN A 710 -17.13 21.91 -21.30
CA GLN A 710 -18.10 21.26 -20.42
C GLN A 710 -19.40 20.92 -21.16
N SER A 711 -20.11 19.92 -20.65
CA SER A 711 -21.42 19.50 -21.14
C SER A 711 -22.48 20.60 -21.06
N GLY A 712 -23.48 20.53 -21.95
CA GLY A 712 -24.58 21.46 -22.10
C GLY A 712 -24.23 22.74 -22.86
N GLY A 713 -23.10 22.76 -23.58
CA GLY A 713 -22.57 23.98 -24.20
C GLY A 713 -22.06 24.99 -23.16
N ASN A 714 -21.63 24.51 -21.99
CA ASN A 714 -21.12 25.33 -20.89
C ASN A 714 -19.59 25.36 -20.87
N GLY A 715 -19.01 26.04 -19.88
CA GLY A 715 -17.56 26.20 -19.78
C GLY A 715 -17.03 27.18 -20.84
N THR A 716 -15.79 26.96 -21.26
CA THR A 716 -15.14 27.82 -22.25
C THR A 716 -15.55 27.36 -23.64
N ALA A 717 -16.17 28.27 -24.42
CA ALA A 717 -16.38 28.05 -25.84
C ALA A 717 -15.03 28.03 -26.55
N LEU A 718 -14.79 26.98 -27.32
CA LEU A 718 -13.59 26.81 -28.13
C LEU A 718 -13.96 26.90 -29.61
N PHE A 719 -13.01 27.36 -30.41
CA PHE A 719 -13.20 27.60 -31.83
C PHE A 719 -12.25 26.72 -32.63
N ALA A 720 -12.65 26.41 -33.87
CA ALA A 720 -11.74 25.77 -34.81
C ALA A 720 -10.47 26.64 -34.97
N GLY A 721 -9.30 26.02 -34.78
CA GLY A 721 -8.02 26.72 -34.71
C GLY A 721 -7.50 26.99 -33.29
N ASP A 722 -8.31 26.80 -32.25
CA ASP A 722 -7.84 26.89 -30.86
C ASP A 722 -6.90 25.74 -30.51
N VAL A 723 -5.92 26.04 -29.67
CA VAL A 723 -4.81 25.15 -29.32
C VAL A 723 -5.04 24.55 -27.93
N ILE A 724 -5.22 23.24 -27.88
CA ILE A 724 -5.34 22.44 -26.66
C ILE A 724 -3.96 21.97 -26.25
N THR A 725 -3.53 22.27 -25.02
CA THR A 725 -2.17 21.98 -24.52
C THR A 725 -2.13 21.02 -23.33
N ALA A 726 -3.29 20.57 -22.86
CA ALA A 726 -3.42 19.58 -21.80
C ALA A 726 -4.53 18.59 -22.16
N SER A 727 -4.38 17.34 -21.71
CA SER A 727 -5.36 16.29 -21.94
C SER A 727 -6.70 16.65 -21.32
N GLN A 728 -7.79 16.60 -22.09
CA GLN A 728 -9.15 16.88 -21.61
C GLN A 728 -10.22 16.34 -22.56
N ALA A 729 -11.42 16.16 -22.01
CA ALA A 729 -12.63 15.92 -22.79
C ALA A 729 -13.17 17.23 -23.37
N ILE A 730 -13.63 17.19 -24.63
CA ILE A 730 -14.22 18.34 -25.33
C ILE A 730 -15.60 17.94 -25.86
N TYR A 731 -16.56 18.84 -25.71
CA TYR A 731 -17.95 18.63 -26.08
C TYR A 731 -18.29 19.43 -27.34
N VAL A 732 -18.92 18.78 -28.31
CA VAL A 732 -19.50 19.44 -29.49
C VAL A 732 -20.99 19.61 -29.24
N TYR A 733 -21.47 20.85 -29.15
CA TYR A 733 -22.85 21.20 -28.81
C TYR A 733 -23.49 22.00 -29.93
N ASN A 734 -24.71 21.64 -30.32
CA ASN A 734 -25.51 22.39 -31.29
C ASN A 734 -26.92 22.68 -30.79
N GLN A 735 -27.52 23.75 -31.32
CA GLN A 735 -28.90 24.12 -31.06
C GLN A 735 -29.65 24.51 -32.34
N LEU A 736 -30.92 24.11 -32.43
CA LEU A 736 -31.83 24.43 -33.52
C LEU A 736 -32.96 25.31 -33.02
N ASN A 737 -33.02 26.53 -33.54
CA ASN A 737 -34.08 27.48 -33.20
C ASN A 737 -35.42 27.02 -33.80
N HIS A 738 -36.49 27.21 -33.03
CA HIS A 738 -37.87 27.04 -33.45
C HIS A 738 -38.71 28.24 -33.02
N ILE A 739 -39.90 28.36 -33.60
CA ILE A 739 -40.91 29.29 -33.12
C ILE A 739 -41.87 28.51 -32.24
N ASN A 740 -41.97 28.95 -30.99
CA ASN A 740 -42.94 28.45 -30.05
C ASN A 740 -44.36 28.79 -30.53
N SER A 741 -45.34 28.08 -30.00
CA SER A 741 -46.77 28.31 -30.24
C SER A 741 -47.25 29.76 -30.08
N ASP A 742 -46.61 30.56 -29.22
CA ASP A 742 -46.93 31.96 -28.95
C ASP A 742 -46.23 32.96 -29.89
N GLY A 743 -45.44 32.47 -30.86
CA GLY A 743 -44.66 33.27 -31.78
C GLY A 743 -43.28 33.68 -31.24
N SER A 744 -42.93 33.31 -30.01
CA SER A 744 -41.59 33.54 -29.44
C SER A 744 -40.55 32.58 -30.03
N GLN A 745 -39.27 32.98 -30.00
CA GLN A 745 -38.17 32.12 -30.43
C GLN A 745 -37.75 31.19 -29.28
N GLY A 746 -37.67 29.89 -29.55
CA GLY A 746 -37.11 28.86 -28.67
C GLY A 746 -36.03 28.06 -29.39
N PHE A 747 -35.40 27.08 -28.73
CA PHE A 747 -34.44 26.18 -29.36
C PHE A 747 -34.43 24.78 -28.75
N CYS A 748 -33.99 23.79 -29.53
CA CYS A 748 -33.69 22.42 -29.11
C CYS A 748 -32.19 22.19 -29.23
N SER A 749 -31.57 21.45 -28.30
CA SER A 749 -30.11 21.24 -28.30
C SER A 749 -29.69 19.78 -28.20
N LEU A 750 -28.49 19.45 -28.71
CA LEU A 750 -27.86 18.13 -28.69
C LEU A 750 -26.33 18.27 -28.57
N GLU A 751 -25.65 17.27 -28.01
CA GLU A 751 -24.19 17.26 -27.90
C GLU A 751 -23.56 15.86 -28.00
N ASN A 752 -22.26 15.83 -28.35
CA ASN A 752 -21.35 14.67 -28.34
C ASN A 752 -20.04 15.05 -27.63
N MET A 753 -19.26 14.06 -27.16
CA MET A 753 -17.98 14.26 -26.47
C MET A 753 -16.87 13.45 -27.15
N PHE A 754 -15.66 14.00 -27.21
CA PHE A 754 -14.44 13.30 -27.62
C PHE A 754 -13.25 13.70 -26.74
N GLN A 755 -12.29 12.80 -26.63
CA GLN A 755 -11.11 12.93 -25.78
C GLN A 755 -9.90 13.43 -26.57
N VAL A 756 -9.22 14.45 -26.04
CA VAL A 756 -7.91 14.91 -26.53
C VAL A 756 -6.85 14.51 -25.52
N ASN A 757 -5.89 13.69 -25.93
CA ASN A 757 -4.74 13.30 -25.13
C ASN A 757 -3.49 14.07 -25.60
N ILE A 758 -2.86 14.81 -24.69
CA ILE A 758 -1.64 15.59 -24.94
C ILE A 758 -0.47 14.97 -24.19
N VAL A 759 0.57 14.55 -24.93
CA VAL A 759 1.87 14.18 -24.37
C VAL A 759 2.71 15.46 -24.25
N ASP A 760 2.94 15.93 -23.03
CA ASP A 760 3.80 17.09 -22.77
C ASP A 760 5.28 16.69 -22.92
N THR A 761 5.88 17.00 -24.06
CA THR A 761 7.27 16.59 -24.33
C THR A 761 8.28 17.35 -23.47
N SER A 762 7.88 18.50 -22.89
CA SER A 762 8.76 19.32 -22.06
C SER A 762 9.12 18.68 -20.73
N GLN A 763 8.37 17.65 -20.30
CA GLN A 763 8.65 16.90 -19.08
C GLN A 763 9.86 15.97 -19.21
N PHE A 764 10.19 15.59 -20.44
CA PHE A 764 11.26 14.64 -20.75
C PHE A 764 12.59 15.38 -20.84
N THR A 765 13.29 15.40 -19.70
CA THR A 765 14.54 16.14 -19.50
C THR A 765 15.63 15.24 -18.93
N ASP A 766 16.85 15.76 -18.86
CA ASP A 766 17.94 15.10 -18.14
C ASP A 766 17.62 15.09 -16.64
N ILE A 767 17.68 13.90 -16.01
CA ILE A 767 17.42 13.73 -14.58
C ILE A 767 18.72 13.42 -13.87
N HIS A 768 18.93 14.11 -12.74
CA HIS A 768 20.08 13.94 -11.87
C HIS A 768 19.60 13.66 -10.45
N THR A 769 19.85 12.47 -9.93
CA THR A 769 19.43 12.08 -8.57
C THR A 769 20.51 11.28 -7.85
N CYS A 770 20.36 11.07 -6.55
CA CYS A 770 21.24 10.25 -5.73
C CYS A 770 20.56 8.91 -5.40
N GLY A 771 21.31 7.80 -5.45
CA GLY A 771 20.84 6.48 -5.03
C GLY A 771 19.88 5.80 -6.02
N SER A 772 18.63 6.23 -6.09
CA SER A 772 17.62 5.63 -6.98
C SER A 772 16.64 6.66 -7.56
N PHE A 773 15.96 6.31 -8.65
CA PHE A 773 14.94 7.12 -9.30
C PHE A 773 13.66 6.33 -9.58
N MET A 774 12.50 6.91 -9.24
CA MET A 774 11.18 6.38 -9.64
C MET A 774 10.69 7.16 -10.87
N LEU A 775 10.26 6.44 -11.90
CA LEU A 775 9.69 7.08 -13.10
C LEU A 775 8.33 7.71 -12.75
N PRO A 776 7.97 8.86 -13.36
CA PRO A 776 6.65 9.46 -13.16
C PRO A 776 5.51 8.53 -13.56
N ASP A 777 4.37 8.62 -12.89
CA ASP A 777 3.16 7.91 -13.30
C ASP A 777 2.65 8.44 -14.65
N ILE A 778 2.08 7.54 -15.46
CA ILE A 778 1.55 7.84 -16.79
C ILE A 778 0.10 7.37 -16.92
N ASP A 779 -0.78 8.25 -17.43
CA ASP A 779 -2.20 7.94 -17.66
C ASP A 779 -2.42 7.09 -18.92
N PHE A 780 -1.50 7.17 -19.89
CA PHE A 780 -1.51 6.41 -21.14
C PHE A 780 -0.09 6.31 -21.71
N GLY A 781 0.17 5.31 -22.56
CA GLY A 781 1.51 5.00 -23.08
C GLY A 781 2.29 4.01 -22.21
N GLY A 782 3.61 3.98 -22.36
CA GLY A 782 4.51 3.10 -21.60
C GLY A 782 5.97 3.56 -21.61
N TYR A 783 6.76 3.08 -20.65
CA TYR A 783 8.21 3.26 -20.60
C TYR A 783 8.95 2.02 -21.13
N PHE A 784 10.05 2.26 -21.85
CA PHE A 784 10.79 1.24 -22.57
C PHE A 784 12.29 1.54 -22.54
N ASN A 785 13.11 0.50 -22.69
CA ASN A 785 14.57 0.66 -22.77
C ASN A 785 15.09 0.95 -24.19
N GLN A 786 14.22 1.02 -25.21
CA GLN A 786 14.57 1.40 -26.58
C GLN A 786 13.53 2.38 -27.19
N PRO A 787 13.94 3.19 -28.19
CA PRO A 787 13.01 4.10 -28.89
C PRO A 787 11.87 3.35 -29.59
N GLY A 788 10.77 4.07 -29.85
CA GLY A 788 9.63 3.56 -30.65
C GLY A 788 8.80 2.48 -29.95
N GLY A 789 8.83 2.44 -28.62
CA GLY A 789 8.15 1.42 -27.83
C GLY A 789 8.76 0.02 -27.99
N GLN A 790 10.00 -0.06 -28.46
CA GLN A 790 10.71 -1.30 -28.66
C GLN A 790 11.46 -1.73 -27.39
N GLY A 791 11.93 -2.97 -27.37
CA GLY A 791 12.66 -3.52 -26.22
C GLY A 791 11.73 -3.95 -25.09
N SER A 792 12.26 -3.98 -23.86
CA SER A 792 11.52 -4.40 -22.68
C SER A 792 10.78 -3.21 -22.08
N SER A 793 9.53 -3.42 -21.67
CA SER A 793 8.79 -2.46 -20.86
C SER A 793 9.47 -2.29 -19.50
N ILE A 794 9.59 -1.04 -19.05
CA ILE A 794 10.09 -0.70 -17.72
C ILE A 794 8.87 -0.37 -16.85
N ASP A 795 8.73 -1.08 -15.74
CA ASP A 795 7.67 -0.81 -14.78
C ASP A 795 7.99 0.49 -14.01
N PRO A 796 7.14 1.54 -14.10
CA PRO A 796 7.37 2.78 -13.38
C PRO A 796 7.35 2.62 -11.85
N ASN A 797 6.81 1.49 -11.34
CA ASN A 797 6.74 1.20 -9.91
C ASN A 797 8.02 0.57 -9.33
N VAL A 798 9.02 0.28 -10.17
CA VAL A 798 10.30 -0.29 -9.75
C VAL A 798 11.39 0.79 -9.80
N PRO A 799 12.11 1.06 -8.70
CA PRO A 799 13.13 2.10 -8.68
C PRO A 799 14.33 1.72 -9.56
N LEU A 800 14.77 2.66 -10.39
CA LEU A 800 16.00 2.55 -11.14
C LEU A 800 17.18 2.83 -10.21
N THR A 801 18.15 1.92 -10.16
CA THR A 801 19.36 2.02 -9.31
C THR A 801 20.64 2.29 -10.12
N SER A 802 20.55 2.28 -11.45
CA SER A 802 21.67 2.60 -12.35
C SER A 802 21.31 3.68 -13.36
N SER A 803 22.29 4.50 -13.73
CA SER A 803 22.15 5.51 -14.79
C SER A 803 21.78 4.85 -16.13
N GLN A 804 20.71 5.32 -16.76
CA GLN A 804 20.22 4.78 -18.04
C GLN A 804 19.31 5.77 -18.79
N VAL A 805 19.07 5.48 -20.06
CA VAL A 805 18.09 6.21 -20.89
C VAL A 805 16.78 5.43 -20.90
N VAL A 806 15.67 6.09 -20.58
CA VAL A 806 14.32 5.50 -20.57
C VAL A 806 13.46 6.22 -21.59
N TYR A 807 12.94 5.48 -22.56
CA TYR A 807 12.07 6.00 -23.61
C TYR A 807 10.61 5.93 -23.18
N TYR A 808 9.83 6.97 -23.45
CA TYR A 808 8.38 6.93 -23.35
C TYR A 808 7.77 6.80 -24.73
N TYR A 809 6.78 5.92 -24.86
CA TYR A 809 6.08 5.69 -26.12
C TYR A 809 4.57 5.64 -25.93
N ALA A 810 3.86 6.35 -26.81
CA ALA A 810 2.42 6.23 -27.01
C ALA A 810 2.11 6.33 -28.51
N GLU A 811 1.11 5.61 -29.00
CA GLU A 811 0.66 5.79 -30.38
C GLU A 811 -0.02 7.16 -30.55
N THR A 812 0.55 7.99 -31.43
CA THR A 812 0.00 9.33 -31.72
C THR A 812 -0.78 9.34 -33.01
N THR A 813 -1.81 10.19 -33.09
CA THR A 813 -2.70 10.27 -34.25
C THR A 813 -1.99 10.78 -35.52
N LEU A 814 -0.87 11.50 -35.38
CA LEU A 814 -0.04 11.93 -36.52
C LEU A 814 1.15 11.01 -36.76
N SER A 815 1.51 10.91 -38.05
CA SER A 815 2.78 10.32 -38.52
C SER A 815 3.69 11.42 -39.06
N PRO A 816 4.99 11.48 -38.67
CA PRO A 816 5.69 10.53 -37.81
C PRO A 816 5.27 10.64 -36.33
N ASN A 817 5.35 9.52 -35.60
CA ASN A 817 5.01 9.49 -34.18
C ASN A 817 5.99 10.39 -33.41
N CYS A 818 5.47 11.38 -32.68
CA CYS A 818 6.30 12.36 -31.98
C CYS A 818 6.89 11.82 -30.67
N THR A 819 6.42 10.68 -30.17
CA THR A 819 7.00 9.97 -29.01
C THR A 819 8.09 8.98 -29.40
N GLU A 820 8.37 8.80 -30.70
CA GLU A 820 9.28 7.77 -31.22
C GLU A 820 10.67 7.79 -30.55
N ASN A 821 11.19 8.95 -30.16
CA ASN A 821 12.49 9.08 -29.50
C ASN A 821 12.42 9.88 -28.19
N LEU A 822 11.22 10.06 -27.62
CA LEU A 822 11.03 10.84 -26.41
C LEU A 822 11.58 10.05 -25.21
N ASN A 823 12.44 10.66 -24.39
CA ASN A 823 13.15 9.92 -23.35
C ASN A 823 13.56 10.79 -22.16
N TYR A 824 13.72 10.14 -21.01
CA TYR A 824 14.53 10.62 -19.89
C TYR A 824 15.95 10.11 -20.03
N ASN A 825 16.91 10.99 -19.79
CA ASN A 825 18.30 10.63 -19.65
C ASN A 825 18.68 10.74 -18.17
N ILE A 826 18.68 9.59 -17.49
CA ILE A 826 18.73 9.52 -16.03
C ILE A 826 20.16 9.22 -15.61
N THR A 827 20.75 10.15 -14.85
CA THR A 827 22.04 9.98 -14.19
C THR A 827 21.81 9.83 -12.68
N ILE A 828 22.22 8.69 -12.16
CA ILE A 828 22.18 8.36 -10.73
C ILE A 828 23.60 8.47 -10.19
N TYR A 829 23.78 9.35 -9.21
CA TYR A 829 25.04 9.54 -8.50
C TYR A 829 25.08 8.67 -7.25
N ASP A 830 26.24 8.06 -7.01
CA ASP A 830 26.45 7.25 -5.82
C ASP A 830 26.44 8.14 -4.57
N ALA A 831 25.84 7.62 -3.49
CA ALA A 831 25.95 8.23 -2.19
C ALA A 831 27.41 8.12 -1.68
N PRO A 832 27.92 9.12 -0.94
CA PRO A 832 29.26 9.05 -0.37
C PRO A 832 29.38 7.86 0.60
N ALA A 833 30.56 7.25 0.66
CA ALA A 833 30.84 6.25 1.68
C ALA A 833 30.72 6.88 3.08
N VAL A 834 30.16 6.16 4.04
CA VAL A 834 30.07 6.59 5.44
C VAL A 834 30.66 5.50 6.32
N ASP A 835 31.57 5.91 7.21
CA ASP A 835 32.23 4.95 8.09
C ASP A 835 31.22 4.30 9.05
N GLN A 836 31.29 2.98 9.13
CA GLN A 836 30.43 2.18 9.98
C GLN A 836 31.05 2.10 11.38
N VAL A 837 30.32 2.60 12.37
CA VAL A 837 30.69 2.47 13.78
C VAL A 837 29.77 1.43 14.38
N PRO A 838 30.31 0.35 14.97
CA PRO A 838 29.48 -0.69 15.52
C PRO A 838 28.75 -0.20 16.78
N ASN A 839 27.58 -0.78 17.02
CA ASN A 839 26.91 -0.68 18.32
C ASN A 839 27.80 -1.32 19.40
N GLY A 840 27.66 -0.89 20.65
CA GLY A 840 28.42 -1.54 21.72
C GLY A 840 28.08 -1.11 23.14
N ASN A 841 28.37 -2.03 24.06
CA ASN A 841 28.25 -1.86 25.50
C ASN A 841 29.64 -1.60 26.11
N TYR A 842 29.80 -0.49 26.82
CA TYR A 842 31.08 -0.09 27.41
C TYR A 842 30.94 0.20 28.90
N CYS A 843 31.99 -0.02 29.68
CA CYS A 843 32.00 0.26 31.12
C CYS A 843 32.66 1.61 31.40
N GLY A 844 31.96 2.49 32.11
CA GLY A 844 32.44 3.81 32.51
C GLY A 844 32.37 4.87 31.41
N GLU A 845 33.08 4.66 30.30
CA GLU A 845 33.11 5.58 29.16
C GLU A 845 33.37 4.89 27.82
N TYR A 846 32.95 5.52 26.73
CA TYR A 846 33.32 5.17 25.36
C TYR A 846 33.97 6.36 24.68
N ILE A 847 35.11 6.17 24.03
CA ILE A 847 35.81 7.24 23.30
C ILE A 847 35.45 7.11 21.82
N PHE A 848 34.95 8.18 21.23
CA PHE A 848 34.65 8.19 19.79
C PHE A 848 35.93 7.92 18.98
N PRO A 849 35.93 6.96 18.05
CA PRO A 849 37.06 6.72 17.18
C PRO A 849 37.24 7.85 16.17
N SER A 850 38.41 7.94 15.55
CA SER A 850 38.63 8.86 14.43
C SER A 850 37.94 8.32 13.18
N LEU A 851 37.18 9.17 12.49
CA LEU A 851 36.54 8.85 11.20
C LEU A 851 37.46 9.18 10.03
N THR A 852 37.40 8.34 8.99
CA THR A 852 37.94 8.55 7.64
C THR A 852 36.87 9.18 6.74
N ASN A 853 35.63 8.69 6.79
CA ASN A 853 34.50 9.19 5.98
C ASN A 853 33.30 9.57 6.86
N GLY A 854 33.05 10.87 6.97
CA GLY A 854 31.92 11.46 7.67
C GLY A 854 32.26 12.15 8.99
N THR A 855 31.22 12.66 9.64
CA THR A 855 31.29 13.44 10.89
C THR A 855 30.21 12.97 11.85
N TYR A 856 30.47 13.01 13.16
CA TYR A 856 29.54 12.58 14.18
C TYR A 856 28.47 13.63 14.53
N TYR A 857 27.22 13.19 14.63
CA TYR A 857 26.06 13.99 15.03
C TYR A 857 25.19 13.25 16.05
N ARG A 858 24.33 14.01 16.76
CA ARG A 858 23.42 13.47 17.79
C ARG A 858 22.03 13.17 17.27
N LEU A 859 21.63 13.76 16.15
CA LEU A 859 20.36 13.55 15.47
C LEU A 859 20.66 13.09 14.03
N SER A 860 19.73 12.32 13.45
CA SER A 860 19.76 11.97 12.01
C SER A 860 19.65 13.23 11.14
N GLY A 861 20.21 13.19 9.94
CA GLY A 861 20.05 14.20 8.89
C GLY A 861 21.19 15.21 8.73
N GLY A 862 22.31 15.03 9.42
CA GLY A 862 23.52 15.83 9.23
C GLY A 862 23.46 17.27 9.77
N PRO A 863 24.32 18.20 9.29
CA PRO A 863 24.59 19.49 9.94
C PRO A 863 23.45 20.53 9.85
N THR A 864 22.47 20.34 8.96
CA THR A 864 21.42 21.34 8.69
C THR A 864 20.18 21.17 9.57
N VAL A 865 20.10 20.11 10.37
CA VAL A 865 18.95 19.78 11.22
C VAL A 865 18.82 20.77 12.39
N ALA A 866 17.60 21.26 12.62
CA ALA A 866 17.34 22.21 13.70
C ALA A 866 17.56 21.55 15.08
N GLY A 867 18.42 22.15 15.91
CA GLY A 867 18.80 21.59 17.21
C GLY A 867 19.94 20.57 17.15
N GLN A 868 20.51 20.32 15.97
CA GLN A 868 21.65 19.44 15.78
C GLN A 868 22.88 19.92 16.54
N GLN A 869 23.64 18.97 17.07
CA GLN A 869 24.94 19.21 17.68
C GLN A 869 25.97 18.25 17.09
N GLU A 870 26.98 18.81 16.43
CA GLU A 870 28.16 18.08 16.01
C GLU A 870 28.96 17.61 17.23
N VAL A 871 29.46 16.37 17.19
CA VAL A 871 30.35 15.85 18.23
C VAL A 871 31.79 16.23 17.87
N VAL A 872 32.37 17.15 18.64
CA VAL A 872 33.72 17.66 18.38
C VAL A 872 34.76 16.75 19.03
N LEU A 873 35.60 16.10 18.22
CA LEU A 873 36.64 15.20 18.70
C LEU A 873 37.86 15.94 19.28
N PRO A 874 38.53 15.39 20.32
CA PRO A 874 38.24 14.14 20.99
C PRO A 874 37.05 14.27 21.97
N ALA A 875 36.09 13.35 21.84
CA ALA A 875 34.91 13.28 22.68
C ALA A 875 34.75 11.88 23.27
N LYS A 876 33.99 11.79 24.35
CA LYS A 876 33.62 10.53 24.99
C LYS A 876 32.17 10.54 25.43
N ILE A 877 31.55 9.36 25.43
CA ILE A 877 30.22 9.10 25.96
C ILE A 877 30.38 8.58 27.39
N GLU A 878 29.70 9.20 28.35
CA GLU A 878 29.73 8.79 29.77
C GLU A 878 28.43 9.19 30.49
N ILE A 879 28.09 8.48 31.56
CA ILE A 879 26.86 8.72 32.32
C ILE A 879 26.94 10.09 33.03
N GLY A 880 26.01 10.99 32.70
CA GLY A 880 25.98 12.35 33.25
C GLY A 880 27.01 13.31 32.65
N GLY A 881 27.75 12.88 31.60
CA GLY A 881 28.69 13.71 30.85
C GLY A 881 28.01 14.59 29.80
N THR A 882 28.83 15.31 29.02
CA THR A 882 28.36 16.18 27.92
C THR A 882 27.67 15.40 26.81
N TYR A 883 28.15 14.19 26.52
CA TYR A 883 27.56 13.26 25.55
C TYR A 883 27.03 12.04 26.32
N PRO A 884 25.71 11.93 26.56
CA PRO A 884 25.13 10.82 27.29
C PRO A 884 25.05 9.55 26.41
N PRO A 885 24.95 8.35 27.01
CA PRO A 885 24.68 7.12 26.28
C PRO A 885 23.42 7.24 25.42
N GLY A 886 23.43 6.63 24.23
CA GLY A 886 22.35 6.77 23.26
C GLY A 886 22.81 6.56 21.82
N THR A 887 21.95 6.91 20.88
CA THR A 887 22.20 6.79 19.45
C THR A 887 22.90 8.03 18.91
N TYR A 888 23.92 7.80 18.09
CA TYR A 888 24.71 8.80 17.37
C TYR A 888 24.76 8.43 15.89
N TYR A 889 25.09 9.41 15.05
CA TYR A 889 25.07 9.27 13.61
C TYR A 889 26.42 9.65 13.04
N VAL A 890 26.95 8.85 12.13
CA VAL A 890 28.03 9.26 11.22
C VAL A 890 27.36 9.75 9.95
N TYR A 891 27.64 10.97 9.54
CA TYR A 891 27.04 11.57 8.35
C TYR A 891 28.13 12.01 7.37
N ASN A 892 27.95 11.72 6.08
CA ASN A 892 28.83 12.18 5.03
C ASN A 892 28.03 12.77 3.85
N GLU A 893 28.62 13.73 3.15
CA GLU A 893 28.03 14.39 1.98
C GLU A 893 29.06 14.54 0.85
N ALA A 894 28.62 14.36 -0.39
CA ALA A 894 29.42 14.60 -1.59
C ALA A 894 28.61 15.42 -2.59
N SER A 895 29.24 16.48 -3.10
CA SER A 895 28.62 17.35 -4.09
C SER A 895 29.16 17.10 -5.50
N TYR A 896 28.25 16.96 -6.47
CA TYR A 896 28.55 16.78 -7.88
C TYR A 896 28.13 18.01 -8.66
N ILE A 897 28.98 18.46 -9.59
CA ILE A 897 28.66 19.58 -10.49
C ILE A 897 27.84 19.02 -11.66
N LEU A 898 26.61 19.48 -11.78
CA LEU A 898 25.73 19.15 -12.88
C LEU A 898 26.19 19.84 -14.19
N PRO A 899 25.77 19.34 -15.37
CA PRO A 899 26.15 19.93 -16.65
C PRO A 899 25.82 21.42 -16.82
N ASP A 900 24.82 21.92 -16.11
CA ASP A 900 24.42 23.33 -16.10
C ASP A 900 25.24 24.22 -15.13
N GLY A 901 26.17 23.61 -14.39
CA GLY A 901 27.03 24.27 -13.40
C GLY A 901 26.44 24.39 -12.00
N SER A 902 25.23 23.87 -11.76
CA SER A 902 24.66 23.74 -10.42
C SER A 902 25.26 22.56 -9.64
N LEU A 903 25.02 22.49 -8.34
CA LEU A 903 25.53 21.41 -7.46
C LEU A 903 24.36 20.56 -6.97
N ILE A 904 24.51 19.24 -7.07
CA ILE A 904 23.68 18.27 -6.33
C ILE A 904 24.52 17.69 -5.20
N THR A 905 23.96 17.56 -4.00
CA THR A 905 24.66 16.95 -2.86
C THR A 905 23.99 15.63 -2.49
N CYS A 906 24.72 14.53 -2.65
CA CYS A 906 24.30 13.22 -2.18
C CYS A 906 24.80 13.01 -0.75
N THR A 907 23.94 12.46 0.10
CA THR A 907 24.20 12.29 1.52
C THR A 907 24.09 10.82 1.89
N ASN A 908 24.88 10.38 2.85
CA ASN A 908 24.77 9.05 3.43
C ASN A 908 24.96 9.15 4.94
N GLU A 909 24.25 8.32 5.70
CA GLU A 909 24.40 8.28 7.14
C GLU A 909 24.35 6.86 7.71
N HIS A 910 25.04 6.68 8.82
CA HIS A 910 25.05 5.45 9.60
C HIS A 910 24.72 5.75 11.05
N ALA A 911 23.75 5.04 11.61
CA ALA A 911 23.37 5.17 13.00
C ALA A 911 24.02 4.08 13.86
N PHE A 912 24.49 4.46 15.04
CA PHE A 912 25.02 3.51 16.01
C PHE A 912 24.66 3.91 17.43
N THR A 913 24.44 2.91 18.29
CA THR A 913 24.01 3.08 19.67
C THR A 913 25.11 2.62 20.62
N ILE A 914 25.48 3.51 21.53
CA ILE A 914 26.46 3.23 22.58
C ILE A 914 25.75 3.25 23.92
N VAL A 915 25.81 2.11 24.61
CA VAL A 915 25.35 1.99 26.00
C VAL A 915 26.56 2.02 26.90
N VAL A 916 26.54 2.90 27.90
CA VAL A 916 27.59 2.94 28.93
C VAL A 916 27.00 2.46 30.25
N ARG A 917 27.62 1.43 30.83
CA ARG A 917 27.27 0.89 32.14
C ARG A 917 28.15 1.56 33.21
N PRO A 918 27.61 1.96 34.38
CA PRO A 918 28.41 2.55 35.43
C PRO A 918 29.42 1.52 35.96
N PHE A 919 30.62 1.97 36.33
CA PHE A 919 31.52 1.11 37.09
C PHE A 919 30.88 0.75 38.44
N PRO A 920 31.05 -0.49 38.93
CA PRO A 920 30.62 -0.86 40.26
C PRO A 920 31.33 -0.03 41.34
N GLY A 921 30.65 0.17 42.47
CA GLY A 921 31.30 0.76 43.65
C GLY A 921 32.40 -0.17 44.16
N LEU A 922 33.65 0.29 44.13
CA LEU A 922 34.81 -0.45 44.66
C LEU A 922 35.16 0.08 46.06
N ASP A 923 35.53 -0.82 46.97
CA ASP A 923 36.16 -0.43 48.22
C ASP A 923 37.43 0.39 47.96
N GLN A 924 37.64 1.44 48.76
CA GLN A 924 38.80 2.32 48.64
C GLN A 924 40.07 1.59 49.10
N ALA A 925 40.76 0.92 48.19
CA ALA A 925 42.15 0.53 48.36
C ALA A 925 43.06 1.69 47.92
N ILE A 926 43.86 2.20 48.86
CA ILE A 926 44.76 3.34 48.63
C ILE A 926 46.19 2.99 49.01
N ASN A 927 47.15 3.61 48.33
CA ASN A 927 48.56 3.51 48.66
C ASN A 927 48.81 4.04 50.08
N ARG A 928 49.55 3.29 50.90
CA ARG A 928 49.95 3.74 52.24
C ARG A 928 51.30 3.19 52.68
N ASN A 929 51.90 3.83 53.69
CA ASN A 929 53.19 3.45 54.24
C ASN A 929 53.02 2.73 55.58
N GLU A 930 53.72 1.61 55.76
CA GLU A 930 53.72 0.84 57.00
C GLU A 930 55.14 0.70 57.56
N CYS A 931 55.29 0.85 58.88
CA CYS A 931 56.60 0.75 59.57
C CYS A 931 56.72 -0.52 60.42
N MET A 932 55.62 -1.25 60.61
CA MET A 932 55.48 -2.53 61.31
C MET A 932 54.87 -3.57 60.36
N PRO A 933 55.07 -4.88 60.56
CA PRO A 933 54.43 -5.91 59.75
C PRO A 933 52.92 -5.64 59.61
N TYR A 934 52.38 -5.74 58.40
CA TYR A 934 51.01 -5.31 58.08
C TYR A 934 50.21 -6.43 57.43
N SER A 935 48.88 -6.29 57.45
CA SER A 935 47.96 -7.13 56.68
C SER A 935 46.94 -6.25 55.95
N LEU A 936 46.19 -6.84 55.02
CA LEU A 936 45.09 -6.15 54.34
C LEU A 936 43.80 -6.35 55.13
N SER A 937 42.92 -5.35 55.14
CA SER A 937 41.56 -5.51 55.69
C SER A 937 40.70 -6.29 54.69
N GLN A 938 39.82 -7.18 55.15
CA GLN A 938 38.87 -7.85 54.25
C GLN A 938 38.00 -6.81 53.51
N PRO A 939 38.00 -6.77 52.17
CA PRO A 939 37.10 -5.89 51.41
C PRO A 939 35.65 -6.39 51.52
N GLN A 940 34.70 -5.46 51.57
CA GLN A 940 33.26 -5.66 51.44
C GLN A 940 32.84 -5.95 50.00
N LEU A 941 33.52 -5.33 49.02
CA LEU A 941 33.36 -5.58 47.59
C LEU A 941 34.72 -5.74 46.90
N GLY A 942 34.91 -6.87 46.21
CA GLY A 942 36.13 -7.23 45.48
C GLY A 942 37.03 -8.24 46.20
N THR A 943 38.10 -8.66 45.53
CA THR A 943 39.10 -9.60 46.04
C THR A 943 40.50 -9.08 45.71
N TYR A 944 41.44 -9.22 46.64
CA TYR A 944 42.84 -8.83 46.42
C TYR A 944 43.62 -9.92 45.70
N TYR A 945 44.39 -9.52 44.70
CA TYR A 945 45.32 -10.34 43.94
C TYR A 945 46.73 -9.75 43.98
N THR A 946 47.74 -10.60 43.81
CA THR A 946 49.15 -10.17 43.70
C THR A 946 49.53 -9.62 42.33
N GLU A 947 48.71 -9.87 41.30
CA GLU A 947 48.90 -9.39 39.92
C GLU A 947 47.54 -9.03 39.30
N GLN A 948 47.57 -8.33 38.16
CA GLN A 948 46.39 -7.94 37.38
C GLN A 948 45.71 -9.16 36.71
N GLY A 949 44.42 -9.02 36.38
CA GLY A 949 43.59 -9.99 35.66
C GLY A 949 42.57 -10.73 36.53
N GLY A 950 42.54 -10.45 37.83
CA GLY A 950 41.63 -11.11 38.77
C GLY A 950 41.70 -12.65 38.71
N PRO A 951 40.58 -13.37 38.69
CA PRO A 951 40.55 -14.84 38.65
C PRO A 951 41.08 -15.44 37.34
N ASN A 952 41.17 -14.63 36.27
CA ASN A 952 41.70 -15.04 34.96
C ASN A 952 43.18 -14.65 34.77
N GLY A 953 43.77 -13.92 35.72
CA GLY A 953 45.18 -13.51 35.71
C GLY A 953 46.14 -14.56 36.27
N SER A 954 47.44 -14.27 36.22
CA SER A 954 48.49 -15.12 36.81
C SER A 954 48.69 -14.91 38.32
N GLY A 955 48.07 -13.88 38.90
CA GLY A 955 48.16 -13.52 40.31
C GLY A 955 47.48 -14.52 41.25
N GLN A 956 47.94 -14.59 42.49
CA GLN A 956 47.31 -15.40 43.55
C GLN A 956 46.36 -14.53 44.38
N ILE A 957 45.30 -15.12 44.91
CA ILE A 957 44.40 -14.47 45.88
C ILE A 957 45.16 -14.20 47.17
N VAL A 958 45.02 -12.98 47.71
CA VAL A 958 45.65 -12.57 48.97
C VAL A 958 44.68 -12.75 50.13
N ASP A 959 44.99 -13.65 51.06
CA ASP A 959 44.25 -13.80 52.32
C ASP A 959 44.51 -12.57 53.22
N PRO A 960 43.46 -11.84 53.66
CA PRO A 960 43.59 -10.66 54.53
C PRO A 960 44.28 -10.90 55.87
N ASN A 961 44.41 -12.15 56.32
CA ASN A 961 45.17 -12.50 57.54
C ASN A 961 46.68 -12.67 57.29
N THR A 962 47.13 -12.62 56.03
CA THR A 962 48.54 -12.73 55.67
C THR A 962 49.30 -11.52 56.19
N ILE A 963 50.39 -11.77 56.91
CA ILE A 963 51.28 -10.71 57.41
C ILE A 963 52.46 -10.51 56.46
N PHE A 964 52.57 -9.29 55.96
CA PHE A 964 53.62 -8.84 55.07
C PHE A 964 54.68 -8.04 55.83
N THR A 965 55.95 -8.20 55.45
CA THR A 965 57.11 -7.53 56.05
C THR A 965 58.01 -6.88 55.00
N SER A 966 57.44 -6.63 53.82
CA SER A 966 58.07 -6.06 52.63
C SER A 966 57.07 -5.16 51.90
N THR A 967 57.59 -4.28 51.05
CA THR A 967 56.76 -3.50 50.14
C THR A 967 56.12 -4.45 49.13
N GLU A 968 54.81 -4.42 49.00
CA GLU A 968 54.06 -5.25 48.06
C GLU A 968 53.09 -4.38 47.25
N THR A 969 52.87 -4.76 45.99
CA THR A 969 51.82 -4.22 45.13
C THR A 969 50.68 -5.22 45.06
N PHE A 970 49.45 -4.73 45.13
CA PHE A 970 48.24 -5.53 45.12
C PHE A 970 47.22 -4.95 44.13
N TYR A 971 46.30 -5.80 43.72
CA TYR A 971 45.26 -5.49 42.75
C TYR A 971 43.90 -5.82 43.39
N LEU A 972 43.02 -4.83 43.54
CA LEU A 972 41.65 -5.07 44.00
C LEU A 972 40.76 -5.27 42.77
N TYR A 973 40.38 -6.52 42.56
CA TYR A 973 39.56 -6.95 41.43
C TYR A 973 38.10 -7.15 41.86
N TYR A 974 37.17 -6.63 41.07
CA TYR A 974 35.75 -6.91 41.19
C TYR A 974 35.12 -6.96 39.80
N GLU A 975 34.38 -8.03 39.53
CA GLU A 975 33.49 -8.14 38.38
C GLU A 975 32.07 -8.02 38.91
N ASP A 976 31.34 -7.04 38.40
CA ASP A 976 29.94 -6.88 38.76
C ASP A 976 29.10 -7.99 38.10
N PRO A 977 28.43 -8.84 38.88
CA PRO A 977 27.74 -10.02 38.37
C PRO A 977 26.48 -9.68 37.56
N VAL A 978 26.03 -8.42 37.60
CA VAL A 978 24.84 -7.93 36.90
C VAL A 978 25.22 -7.28 35.58
N THR A 979 26.22 -6.42 35.63
CA THR A 979 26.60 -5.58 34.48
C THR A 979 27.71 -6.17 33.63
N GLY A 980 28.47 -7.14 34.15
CA GLY A 980 29.67 -7.71 33.52
C GLY A 980 30.87 -6.77 33.52
N CYS A 981 30.76 -5.61 34.19
CA CYS A 981 31.83 -4.62 34.24
C CYS A 981 32.90 -5.03 35.26
N THR A 982 34.14 -5.18 34.78
CA THR A 982 35.30 -5.50 35.60
C THR A 982 36.06 -4.23 36.00
N ILE A 983 36.42 -4.13 37.27
CA ILE A 983 37.42 -3.19 37.77
C ILE A 983 38.60 -3.98 38.33
N ASP A 984 39.81 -3.54 38.01
CA ASP A 984 41.04 -4.13 38.52
C ASP A 984 42.02 -3.02 38.93
N LYS A 985 41.98 -2.66 40.20
CA LYS A 985 42.64 -1.44 40.70
C LYS A 985 43.93 -1.75 41.45
N GLU A 986 45.05 -1.29 40.90
CA GLU A 986 46.36 -1.37 41.55
C GLU A 986 46.47 -0.44 42.77
N PHE A 987 47.07 -0.93 43.85
CA PHE A 987 47.56 -0.13 44.97
C PHE A 987 48.79 -0.78 45.62
N GLN A 988 49.59 0.01 46.33
CA GLN A 988 50.86 -0.43 46.91
C GLN A 988 50.95 -0.10 48.40
N ILE A 989 51.43 -1.06 49.19
CA ILE A 989 51.77 -0.84 50.60
C ILE A 989 53.29 -0.77 50.74
N LEU A 990 53.81 0.41 51.02
CA LEU A 990 55.24 0.65 51.14
C LEU A 990 55.72 0.32 52.56
N PHE A 991 56.46 -0.77 52.73
CA PHE A 991 57.01 -1.16 54.03
C PHE A 991 58.39 -0.54 54.24
N LYS A 992 58.50 0.38 55.20
CA LYS A 992 59.77 1.10 55.45
C LYS A 992 60.65 0.43 56.51
N GLY A 993 60.08 -0.42 57.36
CA GLY A 993 60.75 -1.06 58.50
C GLY A 993 61.31 -0.07 59.54
N LEU A 994 61.19 -0.38 60.82
CA LEU A 994 61.90 0.38 61.87
C LEU A 994 63.37 -0.04 61.94
N ASN A 995 64.22 0.53 61.10
CA ASN A 995 65.67 0.57 61.34
C ASN A 995 66.00 1.71 62.31
N LEU A 996 65.53 1.64 63.55
CA LEU A 996 66.07 2.48 64.62
C LEU A 996 67.35 1.81 65.15
N PRO A 997 68.52 2.46 65.09
CA PRO A 997 69.68 1.99 65.82
C PRO A 997 69.40 2.03 67.32
N ASP A 998 69.86 1.02 68.06
CA ASP A 998 69.82 0.99 69.52
C ASP A 998 70.60 2.21 70.06
N TYR A 999 69.90 3.18 70.66
CA TYR A 999 70.53 4.31 71.31
C TYR A 999 70.81 3.92 72.77
N PRO A 1000 72.07 3.90 73.23
CA PRO A 1000 72.37 3.57 74.61
C PRO A 1000 71.79 4.62 75.56
N ASP A 1001 71.30 4.17 76.73
CA ASP A 1001 70.76 5.05 77.77
C ASP A 1001 71.77 6.15 78.16
N VAL A 1002 71.32 7.41 78.12
CA VAL A 1002 72.14 8.56 78.51
C VAL A 1002 71.61 9.15 79.82
N ALA A 1003 72.34 8.91 80.92
CA ALA A 1003 72.05 9.55 82.20
C ALA A 1003 72.64 10.97 82.28
N ARG A 1004 71.78 11.97 82.51
CA ARG A 1004 72.12 13.40 82.72
C ARG A 1004 71.25 13.97 83.83
N CYS A 1005 71.77 14.94 84.57
CA CYS A 1005 70.97 15.75 85.49
C CYS A 1005 70.72 17.14 84.88
N ASP A 1006 69.53 17.66 85.12
CA ASP A 1006 69.01 19.00 84.83
C ASP A 1006 68.50 19.30 83.40
N SER A 1007 69.20 18.94 82.32
CA SER A 1007 68.60 19.00 80.97
C SER A 1007 69.37 18.20 79.93
N TYR A 1008 68.64 17.60 78.98
CA TYR A 1008 69.16 16.90 77.81
C TYR A 1008 68.40 17.39 76.57
N MET A 1009 69.14 17.73 75.51
CA MET A 1009 68.57 18.15 74.24
C MET A 1009 68.78 17.00 73.25
N LEU A 1010 67.70 16.47 72.70
CA LEU A 1010 67.78 15.43 71.66
C LEU A 1010 68.57 15.97 70.47
N PRO A 1011 69.49 15.18 69.87
CA PRO A 1011 70.08 15.56 68.60
C PRO A 1011 68.96 15.69 67.55
N LEU A 1012 69.02 16.76 66.76
CA LEU A 1012 68.09 17.08 65.67
C LEU A 1012 68.08 15.99 64.60
#